data_AF-A0A2N3N631-F1
#
_entry.id   AF-A0A2N3N631-F1
#
_cell.length_a   1.000
_cell.length_b   1.000
_cell.length_c   1.000
_cell.angle_alpha   90.00
_cell.angle_beta   90.00
_cell.angle_gamma   90.00
#
_symmetry.space_group_name_H-M   'P 1'
#
loop_
_entity.id
_entity.type
_entity.pdbx_description
1 polymer ?
#
loop_
_entity_poly.entity_id
_entity_poly.type
_entity_poly.pdbx_seq_one_letter_code
_entity_poly.pdbx_strand_id
1 'polypeptide(L)'
;MSPVHQNTGASTQLETPSGQQDGPRLLPRTLGVSVDRGEGDKQAPTLVKTEELLVERSSESGRALERDVDAKLSREEKLAEPPSRSPDRIGRELGRRRTDISTKQTAETSHHKATLSTSTNALFPPLRTWPEPSTRSSLLYLGYRVSSLILSLAFLAVIVLGALFTSIPAMFARVVNRILQRDVEVKRPFHAEEISRREKRRELEEAWEQRKAQQGISDDQEKFAEDEFTPTEGGLDPIVCDIGYYARRVGLDVEEYDVETEDGFIIALWHVYNPRDVRDSARKDAESTSKDGESQRRIPQPKDRKPKFPVLLIHGLLQSAGAYCVNDDDSLAFYLCKAGYDVWLGNNRCGFAPKHKSLSHTDPRLWCWNIRQMGVMDLHALTTKVLDETGFEKLGLVCHSQGTTQTFVALAKEQRPELGEKITVFCALAPAAYAGQLIGKMYFKFMRIISPAMFRIMFGIHAFIPFMMTMHRIMHPRIYGWLGYKVFSFLFNWTDDRWERDLRDRMFQFAPVYVSAETMSWWLGRNGFAQHKCILSTKDIVRAEEKVDFEMDGFEQGNKEITALRSEPESATLKKAVEACRRKPRGATAWYNDQVPPFALWVAGNDDLVDGKKLLARFERGREPFVRVVHCKVIPEYEHLDVIWAMDAVDQVFSEVKEVLWKTCNVRDKCRVPKGCENIEEWTWSPRSGDEDGSQSSSSSSGHD
;
A
#
# COMPACT_ATOMS: atom_id res chain seq x y z
N MET A 1 17.39 -48.74 32.82
CA MET A 1 16.38 -49.67 33.38
C MET A 1 15.04 -49.22 32.89
N SER A 2 14.37 -50.10 32.15
CA SER A 2 13.07 -49.94 31.51
C SER A 2 11.92 -50.11 32.55
N PRO A 3 10.64 -50.24 32.14
CA PRO A 3 9.54 -49.34 32.49
C PRO A 3 8.46 -50.08 33.31
N VAL A 4 7.32 -49.46 33.66
CA VAL A 4 6.03 -50.17 33.78
C VAL A 4 4.86 -49.19 33.61
N HIS A 5 4.05 -49.47 32.58
CA HIS A 5 2.67 -49.05 32.38
C HIS A 5 1.74 -49.56 33.49
N GLN A 6 0.65 -48.85 33.81
CA GLN A 6 -0.67 -49.49 33.76
C GLN A 6 -1.82 -48.49 33.63
N ASN A 7 -2.76 -48.93 32.82
CA ASN A 7 -3.94 -48.29 32.29
C ASN A 7 -5.13 -49.09 32.85
N THR A 8 -6.18 -48.46 33.37
CA THR A 8 -7.50 -49.10 33.55
C THR A 8 -8.59 -48.05 33.45
N GLY A 9 -9.42 -48.18 32.41
CA GLY A 9 -10.72 -47.52 32.30
C GLY A 9 -11.87 -48.49 32.59
N ALA A 10 -13.06 -47.93 32.82
CA ALA A 10 -14.42 -48.44 32.55
C ALA A 10 -15.41 -47.47 33.25
N SER A 11 -16.21 -46.66 32.55
CA SER A 11 -17.49 -46.96 31.86
C SER A 11 -18.57 -47.58 32.75
N THR A 12 -19.71 -46.89 32.92
CA THR A 12 -21.14 -47.31 32.90
C THR A 12 -21.99 -46.08 33.32
N GLN A 13 -22.61 -45.32 32.42
CA GLN A 13 -23.97 -45.44 31.82
C GLN A 13 -25.19 -45.13 32.71
N LEU A 14 -26.08 -44.28 32.13
CA LEU A 14 -27.55 -44.21 32.20
C LEU A 14 -28.22 -43.60 33.45
N GLU A 15 -28.92 -42.46 33.30
CA GLU A 15 -30.37 -42.42 32.99
C GLU A 15 -30.89 -40.99 32.73
N THR A 16 -31.89 -40.91 31.84
CA THR A 16 -32.70 -39.77 31.39
C THR A 16 -33.83 -39.39 32.37
N PRO A 17 -34.47 -38.21 32.23
CA PRO A 17 -35.82 -38.12 31.61
C PRO A 17 -35.98 -36.84 30.73
N SER A 18 -36.54 -36.84 29.51
CA SER A 18 -37.93 -37.06 29.03
C SER A 18 -38.94 -35.92 29.34
N GLY A 19 -39.59 -35.43 28.26
CA GLY A 19 -40.69 -34.43 28.22
C GLY A 19 -40.28 -33.15 27.48
N GLN A 20 -40.51 -32.89 26.18
CA GLN A 20 -41.66 -33.02 25.27
C GLN A 20 -42.75 -31.93 25.45
N GLN A 21 -43.14 -31.34 24.31
CA GLN A 21 -44.23 -30.36 24.01
C GLN A 21 -43.88 -28.88 24.19
N ASP A 22 -44.24 -27.93 23.31
CA ASP A 22 -44.88 -27.93 22.00
C ASP A 22 -44.63 -26.54 21.38
N GLY A 23 -44.50 -26.46 20.05
CA GLY A 23 -44.51 -25.18 19.33
C GLY A 23 -45.92 -24.61 19.18
N PRO A 24 -46.07 -23.36 18.70
CA PRO A 24 -46.94 -23.23 17.52
C PRO A 24 -46.46 -22.23 16.47
N ARG A 25 -46.80 -22.56 15.22
CA ARG A 25 -46.73 -21.73 14.02
C ARG A 25 -48.15 -21.34 13.59
N LEU A 26 -48.25 -20.13 13.02
CA LEU A 26 -49.18 -19.66 11.98
C LEU A 26 -50.62 -19.27 12.36
N LEU A 27 -50.96 -17.97 12.28
CA LEU A 27 -51.64 -17.31 11.15
C LEU A 27 -52.11 -15.87 11.53
N PRO A 28 -52.33 -14.99 10.53
CA PRO A 28 -52.57 -13.56 10.72
C PRO A 28 -54.05 -13.27 10.99
N ARG A 29 -54.34 -12.24 11.79
CA ARG A 29 -55.68 -11.67 11.92
C ARG A 29 -55.68 -10.18 11.63
N THR A 30 -56.39 -9.87 10.55
CA THR A 30 -57.11 -8.64 10.27
C THR A 30 -57.97 -8.22 11.45
N LEU A 31 -58.01 -6.92 11.73
CA LEU A 31 -59.14 -6.24 12.36
C LEU A 31 -59.11 -4.77 11.92
N GLY A 32 -60.04 -4.43 11.04
CA GLY A 32 -60.42 -3.05 10.77
C GLY A 32 -61.33 -2.54 11.87
N VAL A 33 -61.16 -1.26 12.22
CA VAL A 33 -62.22 -0.45 12.80
C VAL A 33 -62.22 0.88 12.06
N SER A 34 -63.32 1.12 11.37
CA SER A 34 -63.70 2.37 10.72
C SER A 34 -64.20 3.36 11.77
N VAL A 35 -63.77 4.61 11.69
CA VAL A 35 -64.56 5.78 12.11
C VAL A 35 -64.41 6.83 11.02
N ASP A 36 -65.57 7.30 10.55
CA ASP A 36 -65.80 8.16 9.40
C ASP A 36 -65.90 9.64 9.82
N ARG A 37 -65.64 10.51 8.84
CA ARG A 37 -66.00 11.94 8.65
C ARG A 37 -65.14 13.06 9.23
N GLY A 38 -64.65 13.87 8.29
CA GLY A 38 -64.31 15.29 8.45
C GLY A 38 -63.65 15.85 7.19
N GLU A 39 -64.45 16.32 6.24
CA GLU A 39 -64.07 17.01 4.99
C GLU A 39 -63.16 18.23 5.22
N GLY A 40 -62.28 18.51 4.25
CA GLY A 40 -61.41 19.68 4.27
C GLY A 40 -60.55 19.79 3.01
N ASP A 41 -61.20 20.09 1.90
CA ASP A 41 -60.67 20.35 0.56
C ASP A 41 -59.63 21.48 0.53
N LYS A 42 -58.52 21.30 -0.24
CA LYS A 42 -57.74 22.35 -0.92
C LYS A 42 -56.56 21.77 -1.73
N GLN A 43 -56.74 21.79 -3.05
CA GLN A 43 -55.74 21.55 -4.09
C GLN A 43 -54.68 22.67 -4.18
N ALA A 44 -53.41 22.32 -4.42
CA ALA A 44 -52.41 23.09 -5.19
C ALA A 44 -51.19 22.21 -5.58
N PRO A 45 -50.46 22.50 -6.68
CA PRO A 45 -49.91 21.47 -7.57
C PRO A 45 -48.39 21.22 -7.53
N THR A 46 -48.05 20.09 -8.14
CA THR A 46 -46.77 19.49 -8.56
C THR A 46 -45.63 20.45 -8.93
N LEU A 47 -44.52 20.36 -8.17
CA LEU A 47 -43.23 21.01 -8.38
C LEU A 47 -42.17 19.95 -8.74
N VAL A 48 -42.28 19.33 -9.92
CA VAL A 48 -41.27 18.35 -10.41
C VAL A 48 -40.87 18.61 -11.88
N LYS A 49 -41.51 19.56 -12.58
CA LYS A 49 -41.29 19.76 -14.03
C LYS A 49 -40.45 21.00 -14.41
N THR A 50 -39.92 21.73 -13.44
CA THR A 50 -39.13 22.95 -13.68
C THR A 50 -37.61 22.77 -13.54
N GLU A 51 -37.12 21.72 -12.87
CA GLU A 51 -35.68 21.46 -12.77
C GLU A 51 -35.10 20.76 -14.01
N GLU A 52 -35.84 19.87 -14.68
CA GLU A 52 -35.37 19.24 -15.94
C GLU A 52 -35.19 20.25 -17.08
N LEU A 53 -36.05 21.26 -17.19
CA LEU A 53 -35.99 22.27 -18.25
C LEU A 53 -34.88 23.32 -18.04
N LEU A 54 -34.42 23.54 -16.80
CA LEU A 54 -33.28 24.42 -16.49
C LEU A 54 -31.93 23.73 -16.72
N VAL A 55 -31.86 22.41 -16.53
CA VAL A 55 -30.69 21.59 -16.84
C VAL A 55 -30.47 21.43 -18.35
N GLU A 56 -31.53 21.26 -19.14
CA GLU A 56 -31.38 21.19 -20.62
C GLU A 56 -30.94 22.51 -21.26
N ARG A 57 -31.47 23.66 -20.81
CA ARG A 57 -31.09 24.99 -21.34
C ARG A 57 -29.66 25.40 -21.02
N SER A 58 -29.12 24.99 -19.87
CA SER A 58 -27.71 25.22 -19.52
C SER A 58 -26.75 24.30 -20.30
N SER A 59 -27.20 23.09 -20.65
CA SER A 59 -26.46 22.14 -21.50
C SER A 59 -26.33 22.62 -22.95
N GLU A 60 -27.37 23.24 -23.51
CA GLU A 60 -27.33 23.77 -24.87
C GLU A 60 -26.48 25.03 -24.99
N SER A 61 -26.51 25.91 -23.97
CA SER A 61 -25.69 27.13 -23.95
C SER A 61 -24.19 26.83 -23.79
N GLY A 62 -23.83 25.78 -23.03
CA GLY A 62 -22.46 25.28 -22.93
C GLY A 62 -21.93 24.66 -24.23
N ARG A 63 -22.77 23.91 -24.96
CA ARG A 63 -22.41 23.30 -26.25
C ARG A 63 -22.25 24.32 -27.38
N ALA A 64 -22.90 25.47 -27.30
CA ALA A 64 -22.72 26.56 -28.26
C ALA A 64 -21.38 27.29 -28.05
N LEU A 65 -20.97 27.47 -26.79
CA LEU A 65 -19.70 28.11 -26.43
C LEU A 65 -18.48 27.22 -26.76
N GLU A 66 -18.59 25.89 -26.63
CA GLU A 66 -17.54 24.94 -27.04
C GLU A 66 -17.28 24.94 -28.54
N ARG A 67 -18.33 25.04 -29.39
CA ARG A 67 -18.16 25.08 -30.85
C ARG A 67 -17.46 26.34 -31.35
N ASP A 68 -17.70 27.48 -30.69
CA ASP A 68 -17.06 28.76 -31.04
C ASP A 68 -15.59 28.85 -30.61
N VAL A 69 -15.20 28.10 -29.57
CA VAL A 69 -13.80 27.99 -29.13
C VAL A 69 -13.02 27.02 -30.01
N ASP A 70 -13.61 25.88 -30.38
CA ASP A 70 -13.00 24.90 -31.29
C ASP A 70 -12.84 25.43 -32.73
N ALA A 71 -13.77 26.27 -33.20
CA ALA A 71 -13.68 26.94 -34.49
C ALA A 71 -12.58 28.03 -34.55
N LYS A 72 -12.21 28.60 -33.39
CA LYS A 72 -11.10 29.57 -33.30
C LYS A 72 -9.74 28.88 -33.23
N LEU A 73 -9.64 27.76 -32.51
CA LEU A 73 -8.40 26.98 -32.40
C LEU A 73 -8.00 26.32 -33.73
N SER A 74 -8.97 25.83 -34.50
CA SER A 74 -8.72 25.22 -35.82
C SER A 74 -8.36 26.23 -36.92
N ARG A 75 -8.50 27.54 -36.67
CA ARG A 75 -8.09 28.62 -37.60
C ARG A 75 -6.65 29.08 -37.35
N GLU A 76 -6.12 28.90 -36.14
CA GLU A 76 -4.71 29.21 -35.81
C GLU A 76 -3.75 28.09 -36.21
N GLU A 77 -4.23 26.85 -36.36
CA GLU A 77 -3.40 25.69 -36.74
C GLU A 77 -3.13 25.58 -38.26
N LYS A 78 -3.79 26.40 -39.09
CA LYS A 78 -3.60 26.42 -40.56
C LYS A 78 -2.55 27.41 -41.08
N LEU A 79 -1.77 28.03 -40.19
CA LEU A 79 -0.75 29.03 -40.54
C LEU A 79 0.67 28.58 -40.16
N ALA A 80 1.05 27.33 -40.47
CA ALA A 80 2.45 26.91 -40.44
C ALA A 80 2.70 25.64 -41.29
N GLU A 81 2.77 25.79 -42.61
CA GLU A 81 3.44 24.81 -43.48
C GLU A 81 4.53 25.50 -44.31
N PRO A 82 5.79 25.00 -44.32
CA PRO A 82 6.77 25.38 -45.33
C PRO A 82 6.67 24.48 -46.58
N PRO A 83 7.10 24.95 -47.76
CA PRO A 83 6.72 24.33 -49.02
C PRO A 83 7.55 23.10 -49.39
N SER A 84 6.88 22.19 -50.09
CA SER A 84 7.37 20.98 -50.74
C SER A 84 8.41 21.23 -51.85
N ARG A 85 9.49 20.42 -51.88
CA ARG A 85 10.17 20.02 -53.12
C ARG A 85 10.58 18.55 -53.05
N SER A 86 10.23 17.83 -54.10
CA SER A 86 10.52 16.41 -54.37
C SER A 86 11.65 16.31 -55.44
N PRO A 87 12.04 15.11 -55.92
CA PRO A 87 13.29 14.44 -55.50
C PRO A 87 14.23 14.16 -56.67
N ASP A 88 15.53 13.94 -56.42
CA ASP A 88 16.32 13.10 -57.34
C ASP A 88 17.64 12.56 -56.76
N ARG A 89 17.75 11.23 -56.84
CA ARG A 89 18.87 10.40 -57.34
C ARG A 89 20.26 10.36 -56.64
N ILE A 90 20.61 9.10 -56.34
CA ILE A 90 21.89 8.38 -56.61
C ILE A 90 23.02 8.50 -55.56
N GLY A 91 23.35 7.35 -54.96
CA GLY A 91 24.67 6.73 -55.15
C GLY A 91 25.73 6.87 -54.04
N ARG A 92 25.91 5.75 -53.32
CA ARG A 92 27.18 5.04 -53.01
C ARG A 92 28.40 5.79 -52.42
N GLU A 93 28.78 5.26 -51.25
CA GLU A 93 30.12 4.76 -50.87
C GLU A 93 31.27 5.71 -50.44
N LEU A 94 31.86 5.27 -49.30
CA LEU A 94 33.28 5.29 -48.92
C LEU A 94 33.91 6.60 -48.41
N GLY A 95 34.62 6.49 -47.27
CA GLY A 95 35.75 7.38 -46.98
C GLY A 95 36.02 7.70 -45.52
N ARG A 96 36.76 6.82 -44.84
CA ARG A 96 37.33 6.98 -43.49
C ARG A 96 38.34 8.16 -43.37
N ARG A 97 38.38 8.74 -42.15
CA ARG A 97 39.52 9.36 -41.42
C ARG A 97 40.01 10.70 -41.99
N ARG A 98 40.22 11.77 -41.21
CA ARG A 98 41.02 11.84 -39.97
C ARG A 98 40.84 13.24 -39.32
N THR A 99 40.67 13.28 -37.98
CA THR A 99 41.24 14.22 -36.97
C THR A 99 41.07 15.75 -37.18
N ASP A 100 40.82 16.62 -36.21
CA ASP A 100 40.62 16.58 -34.75
C ASP A 100 40.31 18.05 -34.35
N ILE A 101 39.76 18.27 -33.15
CA ILE A 101 39.65 19.57 -32.45
C ILE A 101 38.48 20.47 -32.90
N SER A 102 37.28 20.17 -32.40
CA SER A 102 36.37 21.13 -31.75
C SER A 102 35.07 20.42 -31.35
N THR A 103 35.09 19.70 -30.24
CA THR A 103 33.86 19.14 -29.64
C THR A 103 34.11 18.85 -28.16
N LYS A 104 34.11 19.91 -27.36
CA LYS A 104 34.05 19.82 -25.89
C LYS A 104 32.99 20.72 -25.27
N GLN A 105 32.00 21.18 -26.04
CA GLN A 105 30.94 22.07 -25.54
C GLN A 105 29.51 21.75 -26.02
N THR A 106 29.27 20.57 -26.59
CA THR A 106 27.93 20.18 -27.09
C THR A 106 27.50 18.77 -26.71
N ALA A 107 28.10 18.18 -25.67
CA ALA A 107 27.77 16.82 -25.20
C ALA A 107 26.91 16.77 -23.92
N GLU A 108 26.52 17.90 -23.33
CA GLU A 108 25.77 17.93 -22.05
C GLU A 108 24.25 18.10 -22.19
N THR A 109 23.70 18.22 -23.40
CA THR A 109 22.26 18.49 -23.61
C THR A 109 21.47 17.37 -24.31
N SER A 110 22.06 16.18 -24.48
CA SER A 110 21.42 15.07 -25.23
C SER A 110 20.86 13.93 -24.35
N HIS A 111 21.08 13.92 -23.03
CA HIS A 111 20.71 12.77 -22.18
C HIS A 111 19.31 12.82 -21.55
N HIS A 112 18.46 13.80 -21.87
CA HIS A 112 17.09 13.92 -21.32
C HIS A 112 15.95 13.34 -22.18
N LYS A 113 16.27 12.49 -23.17
CA LYS A 113 15.24 11.81 -23.99
C LYS A 113 15.46 10.30 -24.08
N ALA A 114 15.50 9.64 -22.93
CA ALA A 114 15.05 8.25 -22.86
C ALA A 114 13.51 8.25 -22.81
N THR A 115 12.89 8.51 -23.96
CA THR A 115 11.44 8.41 -24.12
C THR A 115 11.04 6.94 -24.07
N LEU A 116 10.62 6.48 -22.88
CA LEU A 116 9.76 5.28 -22.75
C LEU A 116 8.59 5.42 -23.74
N SER A 117 8.29 4.34 -24.44
CA SER A 117 7.41 4.31 -25.62
C SER A 117 6.09 5.08 -25.43
N THR A 118 5.80 5.98 -26.36
CA THR A 118 4.54 6.74 -26.48
C THR A 118 3.40 5.85 -26.99
N SER A 119 3.12 4.76 -26.28
CA SER A 119 1.81 4.12 -26.31
C SER A 119 1.05 4.63 -25.08
N THR A 120 0.00 5.42 -25.27
CA THR A 120 -0.80 5.95 -24.16
C THR A 120 -1.53 4.81 -23.46
N ASN A 121 -0.89 4.20 -22.47
CA ASN A 121 -1.52 3.23 -21.58
C ASN A 121 -2.65 3.95 -20.83
N ALA A 122 -3.89 3.49 -21.02
CA ALA A 122 -5.08 4.14 -20.46
C ALA A 122 -5.05 4.24 -18.92
N LEU A 123 -4.30 3.36 -18.25
CA LEU A 123 -4.15 3.33 -16.79
C LEU A 123 -3.12 4.34 -16.28
N PHE A 124 -2.17 4.73 -17.12
CA PHE A 124 -1.09 5.66 -16.80
C PHE A 124 -1.02 6.74 -17.88
N PRO A 125 -1.96 7.70 -17.88
CA PRO A 125 -1.91 8.80 -18.82
C PRO A 125 -0.57 9.54 -18.68
N PRO A 126 -0.05 10.12 -19.78
CA PRO A 126 1.23 10.82 -19.76
C PRO A 126 1.16 11.98 -18.75
N LEU A 127 2.20 12.06 -17.92
CA LEU A 127 2.36 13.13 -16.96
C LEU A 127 2.49 14.47 -17.69
N ARG A 128 1.96 15.53 -17.09
CA ARG A 128 2.09 16.87 -17.65
C ARG A 128 3.50 17.39 -17.48
N THR A 129 4.00 18.02 -18.54
CA THR A 129 5.23 18.80 -18.50
C THR A 129 4.91 20.23 -18.09
N TRP A 130 5.63 20.73 -17.09
CA TRP A 130 5.54 22.14 -16.69
C TRP A 130 6.73 22.91 -17.25
N PRO A 131 6.51 24.07 -17.90
CA PRO A 131 7.60 24.90 -18.35
C PRO A 131 8.40 25.42 -17.17
N GLU A 132 9.67 25.73 -17.43
CA GLU A 132 10.55 26.32 -16.42
C GLU A 132 9.98 27.63 -15.88
N PRO A 133 10.34 28.01 -14.63
CA PRO A 133 9.84 29.23 -14.01
C PRO A 133 10.19 30.48 -14.85
N SER A 134 9.23 30.97 -15.62
CA SER A 134 9.22 32.32 -16.20
C SER A 134 8.35 33.24 -15.35
N THR A 135 8.44 34.56 -15.52
CA THR A 135 7.59 35.50 -14.76
C THR A 135 6.09 35.21 -14.93
N ARG A 136 5.65 34.85 -16.15
CA ARG A 136 4.27 34.46 -16.44
C ARG A 136 3.90 33.12 -15.80
N SER A 137 4.76 32.10 -15.96
CA SER A 137 4.54 30.78 -15.37
C SER A 137 4.48 30.86 -13.84
N SER A 138 5.33 31.66 -13.22
CA SER A 138 5.37 31.86 -11.77
C SER A 138 4.10 32.52 -11.25
N LEU A 139 3.52 33.50 -11.96
CA LEU A 139 2.22 34.08 -11.61
C LEU A 139 1.09 33.05 -11.73
N LEU A 140 1.11 32.22 -12.78
CA LEU A 140 0.14 31.14 -12.94
C LEU A 140 0.25 30.11 -11.80
N TYR A 141 1.47 29.69 -11.45
CA TYR A 141 1.73 28.74 -10.37
C TYR A 141 1.34 29.32 -9.01
N LEU A 142 1.58 30.62 -8.80
CA LEU A 142 1.10 31.32 -7.61
C LEU A 142 -0.43 31.32 -7.55
N GLY A 143 -1.11 31.56 -8.66
CA GLY A 143 -2.57 31.46 -8.77
C GLY A 143 -3.08 30.08 -8.32
N TYR A 144 -2.49 28.99 -8.84
CA TYR A 144 -2.83 27.63 -8.41
C TYR A 144 -2.54 27.37 -6.92
N ARG A 145 -1.45 27.92 -6.38
CA ARG A 145 -1.12 27.76 -4.96
C ARG A 145 -2.11 28.49 -4.06
N VAL A 146 -2.54 29.68 -4.43
CA VAL A 146 -3.52 30.46 -3.66
C VAL A 146 -4.90 29.81 -3.72
N SER A 147 -5.35 29.42 -4.92
CA SER A 147 -6.64 28.76 -5.06
C SER A 147 -6.68 27.41 -4.33
N SER A 148 -5.64 26.60 -4.50
CA SER A 148 -5.58 25.29 -3.84
C SER A 148 -5.43 25.41 -2.34
N LEU A 149 -4.72 26.41 -1.81
CA LEU A 149 -4.67 26.64 -0.36
C LEU A 149 -6.08 26.87 0.20
N ILE A 150 -6.87 27.77 -0.39
CA ILE A 150 -8.20 28.10 0.11
C ILE A 150 -9.15 26.90 -0.03
N LEU A 151 -9.20 26.30 -1.22
CA LEU A 151 -10.16 25.24 -1.53
C LEU A 151 -9.82 23.91 -0.83
N SER A 152 -8.55 23.54 -0.74
CA SER A 152 -8.13 22.34 -0.01
C SER A 152 -8.31 22.49 1.50
N LEU A 153 -8.14 23.69 2.06
CA LEU A 153 -8.47 23.98 3.45
C LEU A 153 -9.97 23.86 3.72
N ALA A 154 -10.80 24.41 2.85
CA ALA A 154 -12.26 24.27 2.96
C ALA A 154 -12.68 22.79 2.89
N PHE A 155 -12.09 22.03 1.94
CA PHE A 155 -12.33 20.60 1.83
C PHE A 155 -11.90 19.84 3.10
N LEU A 156 -10.69 20.11 3.61
CA LEU A 156 -10.19 19.49 4.83
C LEU A 156 -11.08 19.83 6.04
N ALA A 157 -11.53 21.08 6.16
CA ALA A 157 -12.44 21.51 7.21
C ALA A 157 -13.77 20.73 7.17
N VAL A 158 -14.35 20.53 5.98
CA VAL A 158 -15.58 19.72 5.83
C VAL A 158 -15.36 18.28 6.29
N ILE A 159 -14.22 17.66 5.93
CA ILE A 159 -13.90 16.30 6.36
C ILE A 159 -13.72 16.23 7.88
N VAL A 160 -12.95 17.14 8.47
CA VAL A 160 -12.70 17.18 9.92
C VAL A 160 -14.00 17.43 10.69
N LEU A 161 -14.82 18.39 10.26
CA LEU A 161 -16.12 18.66 10.88
C LEU A 161 -17.07 17.46 10.75
N GLY A 162 -17.08 16.79 9.60
CA GLY A 162 -17.84 15.55 9.39
C GLY A 162 -17.40 14.42 10.33
N ALA A 163 -16.09 14.23 10.50
CA ALA A 163 -15.54 13.24 11.42
C ALA A 163 -15.88 13.56 12.88
N LEU A 164 -15.79 14.83 13.28
CA LEU A 164 -16.15 15.26 14.63
C LEU A 164 -17.65 15.08 14.89
N PHE A 165 -18.50 15.50 13.95
CA PHE A 165 -19.96 15.38 14.07
C PHE A 165 -20.42 13.92 14.16
N THR A 166 -19.90 13.04 13.30
CA THR A 166 -20.24 11.61 13.32
C THR A 166 -19.73 10.90 14.59
N SER A 167 -18.75 11.47 15.29
CA SER A 167 -18.27 10.94 16.57
C SER A 167 -19.16 11.29 17.78
N ILE A 168 -20.05 12.29 17.66
CA ILE A 168 -20.90 12.78 18.77
C ILE A 168 -21.79 11.68 19.36
N PRO A 169 -22.54 10.87 18.58
CA PRO A 169 -23.39 9.82 19.15
C PRO A 169 -22.59 8.77 19.94
N ALA A 170 -21.42 8.36 19.42
CA ALA A 170 -20.55 7.41 20.10
C ALA A 170 -19.94 7.98 21.39
N MET A 171 -19.61 9.28 21.40
CA MET A 171 -19.18 9.98 22.61
C MET A 171 -20.30 10.06 23.65
N PHE A 172 -21.52 10.43 23.23
CA PHE A 172 -22.69 10.47 24.11
C PHE A 172 -23.02 9.10 24.69
N ALA A 173 -23.01 8.05 23.86
CA ALA A 173 -23.20 6.68 24.31
C ALA A 173 -22.15 6.27 25.36
N ARG A 174 -20.88 6.61 25.16
CA ARG A 174 -19.81 6.37 26.15
C ARG A 174 -20.06 7.10 27.46
N VAL A 175 -20.49 8.37 27.42
CA VAL A 175 -20.84 9.15 28.62
C VAL A 175 -22.02 8.53 29.36
N VAL A 176 -23.10 8.17 28.64
CA VAL A 176 -24.28 7.51 29.23
C VAL A 176 -23.91 6.18 29.86
N ASN A 177 -23.12 5.34 29.18
CA ASN A 177 -22.68 4.06 29.73
C ASN A 177 -21.80 4.24 30.98
N ARG A 178 -20.93 5.26 31.01
CA ARG A 178 -20.14 5.61 32.21
C ARG A 178 -21.03 6.05 33.37
N ILE A 179 -22.06 6.87 33.12
CA ILE A 179 -23.05 7.28 34.14
C ILE A 179 -23.82 6.06 34.65
N LEU A 180 -24.18 5.13 33.77
CA LEU A 180 -24.88 3.89 34.09
C LEU A 180 -23.96 2.79 34.66
N GLN A 181 -22.68 3.09 34.93
CA GLN A 181 -21.65 2.12 35.39
C GLN A 181 -21.57 0.83 34.56
N ARG A 182 -21.91 0.92 33.26
CA ARG A 182 -21.76 -0.19 32.32
C ARG A 182 -20.40 -0.09 31.67
N ASP A 183 -19.52 -1.04 31.97
CA ASP A 183 -18.24 -1.13 31.29
C ASP A 183 -18.44 -1.76 29.90
N VAL A 184 -18.48 -0.91 28.88
CA VAL A 184 -18.61 -1.33 27.48
C VAL A 184 -17.28 -1.80 26.92
N GLU A 185 -16.16 -1.40 27.53
CA GLU A 185 -14.82 -1.71 27.03
C GLU A 185 -14.48 -3.19 27.23
N VAL A 186 -15.09 -3.86 28.22
CA VAL A 186 -15.02 -5.32 28.42
C VAL A 186 -15.47 -6.11 27.19
N LYS A 187 -16.28 -5.52 26.31
CA LYS A 187 -16.75 -6.19 25.07
C LYS A 187 -15.71 -6.19 23.95
N ARG A 188 -14.60 -5.46 24.08
CA ARG A 188 -13.54 -5.44 23.05
C ARG A 188 -12.82 -6.79 23.02
N PRO A 189 -12.46 -7.31 21.83
CA PRO A 189 -11.86 -8.64 21.70
C PRO A 189 -10.62 -8.88 22.57
N PHE A 190 -9.82 -7.83 22.82
CA PHE A 190 -8.54 -7.95 23.52
C PHE A 190 -8.45 -7.10 24.79
N HIS A 191 -9.58 -6.79 25.44
CA HIS A 191 -9.59 -5.90 26.60
C HIS A 191 -8.67 -6.37 27.75
N ALA A 192 -8.68 -7.67 28.06
CA ALA A 192 -7.83 -8.24 29.12
C ALA A 192 -6.33 -8.18 28.78
N GLU A 193 -5.98 -8.41 27.51
CA GLU A 193 -4.60 -8.33 27.05
C GLU A 193 -4.08 -6.89 27.05
N GLU A 194 -4.91 -5.93 26.65
CA GLU A 194 -4.58 -4.49 26.70
C GLU A 194 -4.28 -4.02 28.12
N ILE A 195 -5.03 -4.51 29.13
CA ILE A 195 -4.75 -4.23 30.54
C ILE A 195 -3.40 -4.82 30.95
N SER A 196 -3.15 -6.10 30.62
CA SER A 196 -1.89 -6.78 30.92
C SER A 196 -0.67 -6.08 30.29
N ARG A 197 -0.76 -5.71 29.01
CA ARG A 197 0.30 -4.97 28.30
C ARG A 197 0.54 -3.59 28.89
N ARG A 198 -0.52 -2.89 29.31
CA ARG A 198 -0.41 -1.60 30.02
C ARG A 198 0.33 -1.74 31.35
N GLU A 199 0.01 -2.76 32.14
CA GLU A 199 0.69 -3.02 33.42
C GLU A 199 2.17 -3.32 33.19
N LYS A 200 2.49 -4.20 32.24
CA LYS A 200 3.88 -4.50 31.84
C LYS A 200 4.64 -3.26 31.40
N ARG A 201 4.02 -2.36 30.62
CA ARG A 201 4.64 -1.08 30.24
C ARG A 201 4.92 -0.20 31.45
N ARG A 202 3.97 -0.08 32.39
CA ARG A 202 4.17 0.70 33.61
C ARG A 202 5.35 0.17 34.42
N GLU A 203 5.47 -1.16 34.54
CA GLU A 203 6.62 -1.79 35.20
C GLU A 203 7.94 -1.48 34.49
N LEU A 204 7.97 -1.55 33.16
CA LEU A 204 9.15 -1.19 32.36
C LEU A 204 9.51 0.30 32.49
N GLU A 205 8.52 1.18 32.56
CA GLU A 205 8.72 2.62 32.79
C GLU A 205 9.29 2.89 34.19
N GLU A 206 8.74 2.26 35.23
CA GLU A 206 9.26 2.36 36.59
C GLU A 206 10.69 1.81 36.71
N ALA A 207 10.96 0.66 36.09
CA ALA A 207 12.30 0.07 36.04
C ALA A 207 13.30 0.98 35.30
N TRP A 208 12.86 1.67 34.24
CA TRP A 208 13.69 2.64 33.52
C TRP A 208 14.06 3.84 34.39
N GLU A 209 13.09 4.43 35.09
CA GLU A 209 13.36 5.57 35.98
C GLU A 209 14.24 5.16 37.17
N GLN A 210 14.05 3.96 37.72
CA GLN A 210 14.95 3.40 38.73
C GLN A 210 16.37 3.24 38.20
N ARG A 211 16.54 2.70 36.98
CA ARG A 211 17.85 2.58 36.33
C ARG A 211 18.51 3.93 36.13
N LYS A 212 17.76 4.94 35.68
CA LYS A 212 18.27 6.30 35.47
C LYS A 212 18.68 6.97 36.78
N ALA A 213 17.93 6.75 37.86
CA ALA A 213 18.28 7.20 39.20
C ALA A 213 19.55 6.50 39.73
N GLN A 214 19.71 5.20 39.46
CA GLN A 214 20.88 4.41 39.85
C GLN A 214 22.14 4.73 39.03
N GLN A 215 22.02 5.04 37.74
CA GLN A 215 23.14 5.48 36.89
C GLN A 215 23.73 6.84 37.32
N GLY A 216 23.01 7.62 38.14
CA GLY A 216 23.56 8.79 38.84
C GLY A 216 24.43 8.43 40.06
N ILE A 217 24.49 7.15 40.46
CA ILE A 217 25.16 6.63 41.65
C ILE A 217 25.95 5.36 41.26
N SER A 218 27.12 5.57 40.64
CA SER A 218 28.19 4.58 40.39
C SER A 218 27.96 3.49 39.30
N ASP A 219 29.11 2.95 38.89
CA ASP A 219 29.48 2.36 37.60
C ASP A 219 29.10 0.87 37.47
N ASP A 220 27.83 0.51 37.72
CA ASP A 220 27.36 -0.87 37.60
C ASP A 220 26.90 -1.21 36.16
N GLN A 221 27.81 -1.07 35.17
CA GLN A 221 27.57 -1.52 33.79
C GLN A 221 27.54 -3.06 33.64
N GLU A 222 27.99 -3.82 34.65
CA GLU A 222 28.23 -5.27 34.51
C GLU A 222 27.01 -6.16 34.79
N LYS A 223 25.99 -5.71 35.53
CA LYS A 223 24.85 -6.58 35.92
C LYS A 223 23.81 -6.85 34.82
N PHE A 224 23.81 -6.08 33.73
CA PHE A 224 22.83 -6.19 32.64
C PHE A 224 23.48 -6.49 31.28
N ALA A 225 24.74 -6.90 31.28
CA ALA A 225 25.48 -7.28 30.07
C ALA A 225 24.90 -8.54 29.38
N GLU A 226 24.05 -9.32 30.05
CA GLU A 226 23.53 -10.60 29.54
C GLU A 226 22.36 -10.48 28.55
N ASP A 227 21.51 -9.44 28.62
CA ASP A 227 20.32 -9.33 27.75
C ASP A 227 20.67 -8.90 26.32
N GLU A 228 20.45 -9.78 25.33
CA GLU A 228 20.80 -9.55 23.89
C GLU A 228 20.30 -8.20 23.32
N PHE A 229 19.17 -7.69 23.82
CA PHE A 229 18.56 -6.43 23.38
C PHE A 229 18.25 -5.53 24.58
N THR A 230 19.25 -4.78 25.06
CA THR A 230 19.06 -3.83 26.17
C THR A 230 18.56 -2.48 25.65
N PRO A 231 17.39 -1.98 26.11
CA PRO A 231 16.91 -0.65 25.75
C PRO A 231 17.89 0.45 26.15
N THR A 232 18.08 1.42 25.25
CA THR A 232 18.87 2.64 25.48
C THR A 232 18.00 3.90 25.59
N GLU A 233 16.71 3.78 25.31
CA GLU A 233 15.67 4.77 25.57
C GLU A 233 14.52 4.08 26.33
N GLY A 234 13.73 4.86 27.06
CA GLY A 234 12.61 4.32 27.83
C GLY A 234 11.85 5.40 28.59
N GLY A 235 11.06 4.97 29.57
CA GLY A 235 10.20 5.85 30.37
C GLY A 235 8.95 6.32 29.62
N LEU A 236 8.37 7.42 30.10
CA LEU A 236 7.13 7.97 29.57
C LEU A 236 7.25 8.29 28.08
N ASP A 237 6.28 7.81 27.30
CA ASP A 237 6.30 8.02 25.85
C ASP A 237 5.99 9.48 25.44
N PRO A 238 6.92 10.15 24.75
CA PRO A 238 6.75 11.52 24.29
C PRO A 238 5.95 11.63 22.98
N ILE A 239 5.66 10.51 22.31
CA ILE A 239 4.93 10.41 21.04
C ILE A 239 5.60 11.26 19.97
N VAL A 240 6.84 10.89 19.61
CA VAL A 240 7.68 11.60 18.64
C VAL A 240 7.64 10.94 17.26
N CYS A 241 7.93 11.70 16.22
CA CYS A 241 8.10 11.18 14.85
C CYS A 241 9.57 10.81 14.60
N ASP A 242 10.09 9.83 15.34
CA ASP A 242 11.49 9.37 15.27
C ASP A 242 11.55 7.84 15.32
N ILE A 243 11.97 7.21 14.23
CA ILE A 243 12.11 5.75 14.14
C ILE A 243 13.21 5.24 15.09
N GLY A 244 14.31 5.99 15.22
CA GLY A 244 15.43 5.62 16.08
C GLY A 244 15.08 5.66 17.55
N TYR A 245 14.25 6.62 17.97
CA TYR A 245 13.72 6.64 19.34
C TYR A 245 12.98 5.33 19.68
N TYR A 246 12.03 4.90 18.83
CA TYR A 246 11.29 3.66 19.08
C TYR A 246 12.16 2.40 18.93
N ALA A 247 13.16 2.40 18.05
CA ALA A 247 14.13 1.31 17.95
C ALA A 247 14.95 1.17 19.24
N ARG A 248 15.42 2.28 19.79
CA ARG A 248 16.18 2.31 21.06
C ARG A 248 15.37 1.88 22.28
N ARG A 249 14.05 2.09 22.27
CA ARG A 249 13.14 1.57 23.31
C ARG A 249 13.09 0.04 23.36
N VAL A 250 13.38 -0.64 22.25
CA VAL A 250 13.40 -2.10 22.17
C VAL A 250 14.82 -2.68 22.13
N GLY A 251 15.84 -1.86 22.38
CA GLY A 251 17.25 -2.29 22.36
C GLY A 251 17.84 -2.50 20.96
N LEU A 252 17.22 -1.89 19.95
CA LEU A 252 17.76 -1.78 18.59
C LEU A 252 18.20 -0.33 18.33
N ASP A 253 18.79 -0.06 17.17
CA ASP A 253 18.99 1.31 16.69
C ASP A 253 18.88 1.33 15.16
N VAL A 254 18.89 2.54 14.59
CA VAL A 254 18.75 2.72 13.14
C VAL A 254 19.80 3.65 12.56
N GLU A 255 20.10 3.46 11.29
CA GLU A 255 20.87 4.39 10.48
C GLU A 255 20.10 4.76 9.20
N GLU A 256 20.34 5.97 8.70
CA GLU A 256 19.67 6.52 7.52
C GLU A 256 20.66 6.65 6.35
N TYR A 257 20.24 6.19 5.19
CA TYR A 257 20.94 6.33 3.91
C TYR A 257 20.12 7.20 2.96
N ASP A 258 20.78 8.15 2.30
CA ASP A 258 20.21 8.87 1.17
C ASP A 258 20.38 8.01 -0.10
N VAL A 259 19.28 7.78 -0.83
CA VAL A 259 19.25 7.02 -2.09
C VAL A 259 18.82 7.94 -3.22
N GLU A 260 19.63 8.07 -4.25
CA GLU A 260 19.31 8.84 -5.45
C GLU A 260 18.54 7.96 -6.46
N THR A 261 17.37 8.42 -6.91
CA THR A 261 16.62 7.78 -7.98
C THR A 261 17.11 8.24 -9.36
N GLU A 262 16.78 7.50 -10.41
CA GLU A 262 17.16 7.83 -11.79
C GLU A 262 16.67 9.21 -12.26
N ASP A 263 15.57 9.71 -11.70
CA ASP A 263 15.01 11.03 -11.96
C ASP A 263 15.48 12.13 -10.99
N GLY A 264 16.37 11.82 -10.04
CA GLY A 264 17.05 12.79 -9.19
C GLY A 264 16.38 13.07 -7.84
N PHE A 265 15.38 12.29 -7.43
CA PHE A 265 14.89 12.34 -6.05
C PHE A 265 15.94 11.76 -5.10
N ILE A 266 15.98 12.31 -3.88
CA ILE A 266 16.79 11.78 -2.80
C ILE A 266 15.80 11.24 -1.75
N ILE A 267 15.74 9.92 -1.61
CA ILE A 267 14.80 9.22 -0.75
C ILE A 267 15.53 8.51 0.40
N ALA A 268 14.90 8.47 1.56
CA ALA A 268 15.50 7.91 2.77
C ALA A 268 15.30 6.40 2.84
N LEU A 269 16.39 5.67 3.09
CA LEU A 269 16.41 4.24 3.37
C LEU A 269 16.97 4.04 4.78
N TRP A 270 16.22 3.36 5.64
CA TRP A 270 16.62 3.10 7.03
C TRP A 270 17.10 1.66 7.17
N HIS A 271 18.16 1.43 7.93
CA HIS A 271 18.63 0.10 8.30
C HIS A 271 18.50 -0.08 9.82
N VAL A 272 17.82 -1.15 10.24
CA VAL A 272 17.58 -1.48 11.65
C VAL A 272 18.59 -2.52 12.11
N TYR A 273 19.39 -2.20 13.12
CA TYR A 273 20.47 -3.05 13.58
C TYR A 273 20.50 -3.22 15.10
N ASN A 274 21.21 -4.25 15.57
CA ASN A 274 21.52 -4.41 16.99
C ASN A 274 22.85 -3.68 17.28
N PRO A 275 22.88 -2.67 18.16
CA PRO A 275 24.11 -1.95 18.52
C PRO A 275 25.23 -2.85 19.05
N ARG A 276 24.89 -4.00 19.67
CA ARG A 276 25.89 -4.96 20.16
C ARG A 276 26.65 -5.64 19.02
N ASP A 277 25.98 -5.98 17.91
CA ASP A 277 26.63 -6.59 16.75
C ASP A 277 27.73 -5.66 16.20
N VAL A 278 27.49 -4.34 16.21
CA VAL A 278 28.46 -3.32 15.78
C VAL A 278 29.64 -3.19 16.74
N ARG A 279 29.36 -3.16 18.05
CA ARG A 279 30.39 -3.06 19.10
C ARG A 279 31.32 -4.27 19.08
N ASP A 280 30.77 -5.47 18.90
CA ASP A 280 31.53 -6.70 18.81
C ASP A 280 32.44 -6.71 17.59
N SER A 281 31.94 -6.25 16.43
CA SER A 281 32.76 -6.07 15.22
C SER A 281 33.88 -5.05 15.44
N ALA A 282 33.57 -3.88 16.01
CA ALA A 282 34.54 -2.81 16.25
C ALA A 282 35.65 -3.21 17.25
N ARG A 283 35.30 -3.97 18.31
CA ARG A 283 36.28 -4.53 19.25
C ARG A 283 37.23 -5.51 18.57
N LYS A 284 36.72 -6.40 17.72
CA LYS A 284 37.53 -7.36 16.97
C LYS A 284 38.44 -6.68 15.94
N ASP A 285 37.94 -5.66 15.23
CA ASP A 285 38.76 -4.91 14.28
C ASP A 285 39.89 -4.13 15.01
N ALA A 286 39.63 -3.59 16.21
CA ALA A 286 40.63 -2.92 17.04
C ALA A 286 41.75 -3.87 17.55
N GLU A 287 41.43 -5.14 17.84
CA GLU A 287 42.42 -6.16 18.20
C GLU A 287 43.28 -6.62 17.01
N SER A 288 42.89 -6.29 15.77
CA SER A 288 43.57 -6.70 14.52
C SER A 288 44.47 -5.62 13.88
N THR A 289 44.72 -4.50 14.57
CA THR A 289 45.40 -3.26 14.12
C THR A 289 46.24 -3.30 12.83
N SER A 290 45.86 -2.49 11.82
CA SER A 290 46.78 -1.62 11.07
C SER A 290 46.02 -0.58 10.25
N LYS A 291 46.62 0.62 10.18
CA LYS A 291 46.19 1.86 9.51
C LYS A 291 45.58 1.63 8.13
N ASP A 292 44.35 2.11 7.93
CA ASP A 292 43.93 2.71 6.66
C ASP A 292 42.79 3.72 6.90
N GLY A 293 42.83 4.79 6.11
CA GLY A 293 42.17 6.07 6.36
C GLY A 293 40.64 6.06 6.28
N GLU A 294 40.10 7.20 6.69
CA GLU A 294 38.68 7.59 6.67
C GLU A 294 37.94 7.03 5.44
N SER A 295 37.18 5.96 5.66
CA SER A 295 36.07 5.59 4.79
C SER A 295 34.79 5.63 5.61
N GLN A 296 33.76 6.21 5.00
CA GLN A 296 32.45 6.50 5.57
C GLN A 296 31.90 5.34 6.39
N ARG A 297 31.23 5.67 7.50
CA ARG A 297 30.56 4.78 8.47
C ARG A 297 29.90 3.56 7.78
N ARG A 298 30.65 2.47 7.63
CA ARG A 298 30.11 1.15 7.30
C ARG A 298 30.00 0.40 8.62
N ILE A 299 28.82 -0.09 8.97
CA ILE A 299 28.68 -1.04 10.06
C ILE A 299 29.33 -2.35 9.61
N PRO A 300 30.46 -2.79 10.19
CA PRO A 300 31.08 -4.03 9.78
C PRO A 300 30.19 -5.19 10.25
N GLN A 301 29.68 -6.00 9.32
CA GLN A 301 29.09 -7.27 9.72
C GLN A 301 30.20 -8.14 10.36
N PRO A 302 29.94 -8.78 11.51
CA PRO A 302 30.97 -9.54 12.22
C PRO A 302 31.50 -10.67 11.34
N LYS A 303 32.79 -10.59 10.96
CA LYS A 303 33.48 -11.50 10.03
C LYS A 303 33.41 -12.99 10.41
N ASP A 304 33.10 -13.30 11.67
CA ASP A 304 33.05 -14.66 12.21
C ASP A 304 31.63 -15.28 12.22
N ARG A 305 30.59 -14.53 11.81
CA ARG A 305 29.21 -15.04 11.77
C ARG A 305 28.66 -14.96 10.35
N LYS A 306 27.85 -15.97 9.98
CA LYS A 306 27.11 -15.95 8.72
C LYS A 306 26.24 -14.67 8.65
N PRO A 307 26.18 -14.00 7.49
CA PRO A 307 25.37 -12.79 7.32
C PRO A 307 23.88 -13.06 7.55
N LYS A 308 23.16 -12.02 7.95
CA LYS A 308 21.68 -12.04 8.05
C LYS A 308 21.09 -11.80 6.66
N PHE A 309 19.95 -12.44 6.35
CA PHE A 309 19.32 -12.31 5.04
C PHE A 309 18.58 -10.95 4.92
N PRO A 310 18.78 -10.18 3.83
CA PRO A 310 18.20 -8.85 3.68
C PRO A 310 16.70 -8.87 3.35
N VAL A 311 15.95 -8.02 4.05
CA VAL A 311 14.51 -7.82 3.89
C VAL A 311 14.21 -6.33 3.76
N LEU A 312 13.56 -5.94 2.66
CA LEU A 312 13.13 -4.57 2.41
C LEU A 312 11.64 -4.41 2.70
N LEU A 313 11.28 -3.44 3.54
CA LEU A 313 9.90 -3.10 3.89
C LEU A 313 9.48 -1.78 3.25
N ILE A 314 8.31 -1.76 2.57
CA ILE A 314 7.77 -0.56 1.92
C ILE A 314 6.36 -0.24 2.43
N HIS A 315 6.16 0.98 2.89
CA HIS A 315 4.92 1.45 3.54
C HIS A 315 3.79 1.78 2.54
N GLY A 316 2.59 2.06 3.06
CA GLY A 316 1.39 2.41 2.31
C GLY A 316 1.23 3.91 1.99
N LEU A 317 0.05 4.27 1.46
CA LEU A 317 -0.28 5.64 1.05
C LEU A 317 -0.28 6.58 2.26
N LEU A 318 0.29 7.77 2.10
CA LEU A 318 0.42 8.80 3.15
C LEU A 318 1.22 8.38 4.39
N GLN A 319 1.86 7.21 4.39
CA GLN A 319 2.68 6.74 5.52
C GLN A 319 4.18 7.05 5.28
N SER A 320 5.01 6.77 6.28
CA SER A 320 6.45 6.59 6.15
C SER A 320 6.89 5.22 6.71
N ALA A 321 8.18 4.90 6.60
CA ALA A 321 8.82 3.72 7.15
C ALA A 321 8.48 3.45 8.63
N GLY A 322 8.23 4.51 9.42
CA GLY A 322 7.89 4.38 10.83
C GLY A 322 6.58 3.66 11.10
N ALA A 323 5.71 3.46 10.10
CA ALA A 323 4.51 2.64 10.23
C ALA A 323 4.82 1.19 10.68
N TYR A 324 6.04 0.71 10.47
CA TYR A 324 6.52 -0.62 10.90
C TYR A 324 7.23 -0.62 12.26
N CYS A 325 7.18 0.48 13.03
CA CYS A 325 8.02 0.73 14.22
C CYS A 325 7.26 1.29 15.44
N VAL A 326 5.93 1.20 15.47
CA VAL A 326 5.06 1.94 16.44
C VAL A 326 4.52 1.12 17.61
N ASN A 327 4.70 -0.20 17.60
CA ASN A 327 4.13 -1.15 18.55
C ASN A 327 5.20 -1.83 19.43
N ASP A 328 6.29 -1.11 19.73
CA ASP A 328 7.44 -1.64 20.49
C ASP A 328 7.90 -3.00 19.89
N ASP A 329 8.12 -4.05 20.68
CA ASP A 329 8.60 -5.36 20.21
C ASP A 329 7.69 -6.02 19.15
N ASP A 330 6.39 -5.68 19.17
CA ASP A 330 5.38 -6.18 18.23
C ASP A 330 5.30 -5.30 16.96
N SER A 331 6.36 -4.57 16.65
CA SER A 331 6.50 -3.86 15.39
C SER A 331 7.18 -4.77 14.37
N LEU A 332 6.60 -4.95 13.18
CA LEU A 332 7.11 -5.88 12.15
C LEU A 332 8.62 -5.73 11.89
N ALA A 333 9.13 -4.50 11.81
CA ALA A 333 10.56 -4.25 11.59
C ALA A 333 11.43 -4.78 12.73
N PHE A 334 11.02 -4.52 13.97
CA PHE A 334 11.77 -4.92 15.17
C PHE A 334 11.66 -6.43 15.41
N TYR A 335 10.49 -7.00 15.20
CA TYR A 335 10.25 -8.44 15.25
C TYR A 335 11.17 -9.21 14.28
N LEU A 336 11.24 -8.79 13.01
CA LEU A 336 12.11 -9.43 12.02
C LEU A 336 13.60 -9.26 12.33
N CYS A 337 14.02 -8.07 12.78
CA CYS A 337 15.41 -7.82 13.16
C CYS A 337 15.84 -8.71 14.35
N LYS A 338 15.01 -8.80 15.38
CA LYS A 338 15.24 -9.67 16.55
C LYS A 338 15.18 -11.16 16.22
N ALA A 339 14.40 -11.54 15.22
CA ALA A 339 14.39 -12.89 14.68
C ALA A 339 15.68 -13.23 13.91
N GLY A 340 16.46 -12.24 13.47
CA GLY A 340 17.76 -12.47 12.82
C GLY A 340 17.81 -12.15 11.32
N TYR A 341 16.85 -11.37 10.82
CA TYR A 341 16.94 -10.77 9.48
C TYR A 341 17.74 -9.46 9.49
N ASP A 342 18.25 -9.10 8.32
CA ASP A 342 18.82 -7.79 8.03
C ASP A 342 17.70 -6.91 7.48
N VAL A 343 17.22 -5.93 8.27
CA VAL A 343 15.95 -5.24 8.01
C VAL A 343 16.18 -3.82 7.51
N TRP A 344 15.65 -3.54 6.33
CA TRP A 344 15.73 -2.28 5.63
C TRP A 344 14.32 -1.68 5.43
N LEU A 345 14.13 -0.41 5.74
CA LEU A 345 12.85 0.29 5.62
C LEU A 345 12.95 1.41 4.58
N GLY A 346 12.29 1.24 3.44
CA GLY A 346 12.31 2.22 2.36
C GLY A 346 11.21 3.28 2.51
N ASN A 347 11.56 4.55 2.34
CA ASN A 347 10.60 5.61 2.04
C ASN A 347 10.56 5.87 0.53
N ASN A 348 9.36 6.14 0.02
CA ASN A 348 9.21 6.61 -1.36
C ASN A 348 9.60 8.10 -1.47
N ARG A 349 9.51 8.67 -2.68
CA ARG A 349 9.70 10.12 -2.95
C ARG A 349 8.74 11.07 -2.22
N CYS A 350 7.73 10.51 -1.54
CA CYS A 350 6.88 11.20 -0.58
C CYS A 350 7.56 11.24 0.80
N GLY A 351 7.19 12.17 1.68
CA GLY A 351 7.79 12.19 3.02
C GLY A 351 7.56 13.49 3.76
N PHE A 352 8.16 13.61 4.95
CA PHE A 352 8.10 14.84 5.75
C PHE A 352 8.93 15.99 5.16
N ALA A 353 9.97 15.65 4.40
CA ALA A 353 10.86 16.59 3.72
C ALA A 353 11.31 16.03 2.36
N PRO A 354 10.47 16.12 1.31
CA PRO A 354 10.84 15.67 -0.04
C PRO A 354 12.08 16.43 -0.56
N LYS A 355 13.09 15.68 -1.02
CA LYS A 355 14.36 16.21 -1.53
C LYS A 355 14.57 15.79 -2.98
N HIS A 356 15.26 16.65 -3.73
CA HIS A 356 15.62 16.42 -5.12
C HIS A 356 16.91 17.16 -5.45
N LYS A 357 17.72 16.62 -6.36
CA LYS A 357 19.04 17.14 -6.74
C LYS A 357 19.00 18.55 -7.33
N SER A 358 18.05 18.80 -8.23
CA SER A 358 17.92 20.07 -8.96
C SER A 358 16.60 20.84 -8.72
N LEU A 359 15.54 20.20 -8.22
CA LEU A 359 14.21 20.80 -8.12
C LEU A 359 13.91 21.25 -6.69
N SER A 360 13.31 22.43 -6.57
CA SER A 360 12.88 22.98 -5.27
C SER A 360 11.44 22.60 -4.94
N HIS A 361 11.06 22.66 -3.67
CA HIS A 361 9.70 22.35 -3.21
C HIS A 361 8.61 23.22 -3.87
N THR A 362 8.97 24.43 -4.32
CA THR A 362 8.07 25.36 -5.02
C THR A 362 7.96 25.08 -6.52
N ASP A 363 8.84 24.26 -7.09
CA ASP A 363 8.78 23.87 -8.49
C ASP A 363 7.69 22.79 -8.69
N PRO A 364 6.68 23.02 -9.54
CA PRO A 364 5.64 22.02 -9.78
C PRO A 364 6.18 20.72 -10.40
N ARG A 365 7.33 20.76 -11.09
CA ARG A 365 7.96 19.57 -11.67
C ARG A 365 8.34 18.54 -10.61
N LEU A 366 8.68 18.99 -9.38
CA LEU A 366 8.96 18.10 -8.24
C LEU A 366 7.75 17.22 -7.89
N TRP A 367 6.53 17.64 -8.23
CA TRP A 367 5.30 16.95 -7.86
C TRP A 367 4.65 16.22 -9.02
N CYS A 368 5.29 16.17 -10.20
CA CYS A 368 4.77 15.47 -11.37
C CYS A 368 5.17 13.99 -11.37
N TRP A 369 4.55 13.19 -10.51
CA TRP A 369 4.74 11.75 -10.45
C TRP A 369 3.50 11.05 -9.91
N ASN A 370 3.38 9.75 -10.21
CA ASN A 370 2.36 8.87 -9.66
C ASN A 370 2.96 7.52 -9.26
N ILE A 371 2.10 6.56 -8.93
CA ILE A 371 2.51 5.23 -8.45
C ILE A 371 3.46 4.50 -9.40
N ARG A 372 3.40 4.81 -10.71
CA ARG A 372 4.28 4.23 -11.72
C ARG A 372 5.74 4.61 -11.46
N GLN A 373 6.03 5.89 -11.17
CA GLN A 373 7.40 6.32 -10.85
C GLN A 373 7.87 5.72 -9.52
N MET A 374 7.00 5.63 -8.51
CA MET A 374 7.34 4.97 -7.25
C MET A 374 7.75 3.50 -7.47
N GLY A 375 7.03 2.77 -8.32
CA GLY A 375 7.36 1.38 -8.64
C GLY A 375 8.61 1.24 -9.51
N VAL A 376 8.69 1.99 -10.62
CA VAL A 376 9.75 1.82 -11.62
C VAL A 376 11.08 2.44 -11.18
N MET A 377 11.07 3.50 -10.37
CA MET A 377 12.26 4.25 -9.99
C MET A 377 12.60 4.10 -8.50
N ASP A 378 11.67 4.41 -7.59
CA ASP A 378 11.99 4.42 -6.13
C ASP A 378 12.29 2.99 -5.66
N LEU A 379 11.38 2.04 -5.92
CA LEU A 379 11.56 0.65 -5.51
C LEU A 379 12.82 0.02 -6.12
N HIS A 380 13.14 0.33 -7.38
CA HIS A 380 14.35 -0.15 -8.03
C HIS A 380 15.62 0.42 -7.37
N ALA A 381 15.65 1.72 -7.07
CA ALA A 381 16.79 2.36 -6.42
C ALA A 381 17.01 1.84 -5.00
N LEU A 382 15.93 1.69 -4.22
CA LEU A 382 15.97 1.11 -2.87
C LEU A 382 16.47 -0.34 -2.91
N THR A 383 15.92 -1.16 -3.81
CA THR A 383 16.33 -2.57 -3.96
C THR A 383 17.81 -2.66 -4.32
N THR A 384 18.27 -1.89 -5.30
CA THR A 384 19.67 -1.92 -5.74
C THR A 384 20.59 -1.46 -4.62
N LYS A 385 20.24 -0.39 -3.90
CA LYS A 385 21.03 0.08 -2.75
C LYS A 385 21.19 -0.99 -1.67
N VAL A 386 20.12 -1.69 -1.31
CA VAL A 386 20.19 -2.77 -0.30
C VAL A 386 21.09 -3.91 -0.79
N LEU A 387 20.96 -4.33 -2.06
CA LEU A 387 21.80 -5.41 -2.61
C LEU A 387 23.27 -5.00 -2.68
N ASP A 388 23.57 -3.74 -3.02
CA ASP A 388 24.93 -3.21 -3.07
C ASP A 388 25.57 -3.13 -1.66
N GLU A 389 24.81 -2.70 -0.65
CA GLU A 389 25.31 -2.61 0.74
C GLU A 389 25.50 -4.00 1.37
N THR A 390 24.63 -4.96 1.04
CA THR A 390 24.62 -6.29 1.68
C THR A 390 25.42 -7.34 0.92
N GLY A 391 25.68 -7.12 -0.38
CA GLY A 391 26.38 -8.06 -1.27
C GLY A 391 25.54 -9.27 -1.69
N PHE A 392 24.24 -9.31 -1.37
CA PHE A 392 23.34 -10.36 -1.82
C PHE A 392 22.86 -10.10 -3.24
N GLU A 393 22.56 -11.18 -3.98
CA GLU A 393 21.97 -11.08 -5.32
C GLU A 393 20.46 -10.80 -5.29
N LYS A 394 19.78 -11.24 -4.21
CA LYS A 394 18.34 -11.09 -4.02
C LYS A 394 18.00 -10.77 -2.56
N LEU A 395 16.87 -10.11 -2.37
CA LEU A 395 16.31 -9.80 -1.05
C LEU A 395 14.87 -10.31 -0.90
N GLY A 396 14.36 -10.37 0.32
CA GLY A 396 12.93 -10.54 0.60
C GLY A 396 12.22 -9.19 0.58
N LEU A 397 11.08 -9.07 -0.11
CA LEU A 397 10.34 -7.82 -0.20
C LEU A 397 9.01 -7.93 0.55
N VAL A 398 8.76 -7.04 1.50
CA VAL A 398 7.50 -6.95 2.25
C VAL A 398 6.88 -5.59 2.03
N CYS A 399 5.63 -5.54 1.57
CA CYS A 399 4.96 -4.27 1.32
C CYS A 399 3.55 -4.26 1.91
N HIS A 400 3.10 -3.06 2.30
CA HIS A 400 1.75 -2.80 2.79
C HIS A 400 0.99 -1.85 1.85
N SER A 401 -0.28 -2.14 1.55
CA SER A 401 -1.20 -1.22 0.87
C SER A 401 -0.61 -0.63 -0.42
N GLN A 402 -0.45 0.69 -0.57
CA GLN A 402 0.19 1.32 -1.74
C GLN A 402 1.60 0.78 -2.06
N GLY A 403 2.36 0.37 -1.04
CA GLY A 403 3.63 -0.32 -1.24
C GLY A 403 3.46 -1.59 -2.07
N THR A 404 2.35 -2.32 -1.88
CA THR A 404 2.02 -3.47 -2.74
C THR A 404 1.66 -3.03 -4.15
N THR A 405 0.90 -1.93 -4.31
CA THR A 405 0.53 -1.41 -5.64
C THR A 405 1.75 -1.06 -6.47
N GLN A 406 2.70 -0.30 -5.92
CA GLN A 406 3.88 0.08 -6.68
C GLN A 406 4.72 -1.13 -7.07
N THR A 407 4.79 -2.16 -6.22
CA THR A 407 5.46 -3.42 -6.52
C THR A 407 4.73 -4.19 -7.63
N PHE A 408 3.40 -4.35 -7.53
CA PHE A 408 2.62 -5.00 -8.58
C PHE A 408 2.77 -4.29 -9.93
N VAL A 409 2.78 -2.95 -9.93
CA VAL A 409 3.00 -2.15 -11.14
C VAL A 409 4.42 -2.34 -11.67
N ALA A 410 5.44 -2.29 -10.82
CA ALA A 410 6.83 -2.47 -11.23
C ALA A 410 7.06 -3.84 -11.89
N LEU A 411 6.54 -4.91 -11.28
CA LEU A 411 6.72 -6.28 -11.74
C LEU A 411 5.94 -6.62 -13.03
N ALA A 412 5.00 -5.77 -13.45
CA ALA A 412 4.23 -6.01 -14.67
C ALA A 412 5.17 -6.04 -15.89
N LYS A 413 4.88 -6.93 -16.84
CA LYS A 413 5.71 -7.19 -18.03
C LYS A 413 5.96 -5.97 -18.94
N GLU A 414 5.12 -4.95 -18.82
CA GLU A 414 5.21 -3.68 -19.59
C GLU A 414 5.92 -2.55 -18.82
N GLN A 415 6.37 -2.80 -17.59
CA GLN A 415 6.97 -1.79 -16.72
C GLN A 415 8.45 -2.09 -16.47
N ARG A 416 8.76 -2.86 -15.42
CA ARG A 416 10.14 -3.17 -15.00
C ARG A 416 10.27 -4.61 -14.49
N PRO A 417 9.96 -5.63 -15.33
CA PRO A 417 9.89 -7.03 -14.90
C PRO A 417 11.21 -7.57 -14.36
N GLU A 418 12.36 -7.02 -14.77
CA GLU A 418 13.69 -7.46 -14.33
C GLU A 418 13.93 -7.23 -12.83
N LEU A 419 13.13 -6.36 -12.20
CA LEU A 419 13.14 -6.21 -10.74
C LEU A 419 12.75 -7.51 -10.03
N GLY A 420 11.91 -8.34 -10.66
CA GLY A 420 11.48 -9.62 -10.10
C GLY A 420 12.62 -10.62 -9.91
N GLU A 421 13.67 -10.53 -10.72
CA GLU A 421 14.84 -11.40 -10.61
C GLU A 421 15.67 -11.12 -9.36
N LYS A 422 15.58 -9.88 -8.83
CA LYS A 422 16.26 -9.41 -7.61
C LYS A 422 15.49 -9.69 -6.32
N ILE A 423 14.32 -10.33 -6.42
CA ILE A 423 13.42 -10.58 -5.28
C ILE A 423 13.26 -12.10 -5.10
N THR A 424 13.45 -12.58 -3.88
CA THR A 424 13.22 -14.00 -3.52
C THR A 424 11.75 -14.32 -3.35
N VAL A 425 11.03 -13.41 -2.70
CA VAL A 425 9.58 -13.46 -2.49
C VAL A 425 9.03 -12.06 -2.31
N PHE A 426 7.84 -11.83 -2.84
CA PHE A 426 7.06 -10.63 -2.59
C PHE A 426 5.92 -10.93 -1.61
N CYS A 427 6.03 -10.42 -0.39
CA CYS A 427 5.02 -10.49 0.66
C CYS A 427 4.11 -9.24 0.60
N ALA A 428 2.85 -9.43 0.22
CA ALA A 428 1.86 -8.39 0.07
C ALA A 428 0.86 -8.38 1.25
N LEU A 429 0.95 -7.37 2.10
CA LEU A 429 0.05 -7.13 3.23
C LEU A 429 -1.05 -6.14 2.81
N ALA A 430 -2.32 -6.53 2.92
CA ALA A 430 -3.47 -5.77 2.40
C ALA A 430 -3.27 -5.37 0.92
N PRO A 431 -3.17 -6.35 -0.02
CA PRO A 431 -2.78 -6.10 -1.40
C PRO A 431 -3.75 -5.17 -2.14
N ALA A 432 -3.25 -3.99 -2.52
CA ALA A 432 -4.02 -2.92 -3.14
C ALA A 432 -3.96 -2.99 -4.67
N ALA A 433 -4.65 -4.00 -5.25
CA ALA A 433 -4.77 -4.17 -6.70
C ALA A 433 -6.17 -3.86 -7.25
N TYR A 434 -7.22 -4.17 -6.47
CA TYR A 434 -8.60 -3.89 -6.82
C TYR A 434 -9.25 -2.96 -5.78
N ALA A 435 -10.15 -2.09 -6.22
CA ALA A 435 -10.86 -1.17 -5.33
C ALA A 435 -11.95 -1.91 -4.53
N GLY A 436 -11.99 -1.66 -3.23
CA GLY A 436 -13.06 -2.11 -2.35
C GLY A 436 -14.33 -1.25 -2.43
N GLN A 437 -15.26 -1.51 -1.52
CA GLN A 437 -16.59 -0.87 -1.49
C GLN A 437 -16.53 0.63 -1.14
N LEU A 438 -15.49 1.06 -0.43
CA LEU A 438 -15.33 2.42 0.06
C LEU A 438 -15.35 3.46 -1.06
N ILE A 439 -14.95 3.09 -2.27
CA ILE A 439 -14.94 3.98 -3.43
C ILE A 439 -16.33 4.52 -3.82
N GLY A 440 -17.39 3.88 -3.31
CA GLY A 440 -18.78 4.31 -3.45
C GLY A 440 -19.19 5.46 -2.53
N LYS A 441 -18.43 5.76 -1.46
CA LYS A 441 -18.78 6.82 -0.50
C LYS A 441 -18.79 8.21 -1.15
N MET A 442 -19.62 9.12 -0.60
CA MET A 442 -19.92 10.42 -1.23
C MET A 442 -18.69 11.27 -1.55
N TYR A 443 -17.70 11.33 -0.65
CA TYR A 443 -16.49 12.11 -0.85
C TYR A 443 -15.55 11.51 -1.91
N PHE A 444 -15.44 10.19 -2.01
CA PHE A 444 -14.71 9.54 -3.11
C PHE A 444 -15.43 9.71 -4.45
N LYS A 445 -16.77 9.61 -4.45
CA LYS A 445 -17.59 9.88 -5.63
C LYS A 445 -17.42 11.33 -6.10
N PHE A 446 -17.37 12.30 -5.18
CA PHE A 446 -17.08 13.70 -5.49
C PHE A 446 -15.72 13.85 -6.18
N MET A 447 -14.66 13.27 -5.61
CA MET A 447 -13.31 13.30 -6.18
C MET A 447 -13.21 12.68 -7.58
N ARG A 448 -14.06 11.68 -7.87
CA ARG A 448 -14.13 11.04 -9.18
C ARG A 448 -14.93 11.84 -10.22
N ILE A 449 -15.85 12.72 -9.81
CA ILE A 449 -16.68 13.51 -10.74
C ILE A 449 -15.96 14.77 -11.20
N ILE A 450 -15.11 15.36 -10.36
CA ILE A 450 -14.39 16.60 -10.69
C ILE A 450 -13.50 16.42 -11.93
N SER A 451 -13.49 17.44 -12.79
CA SER A 451 -12.60 17.45 -13.96
C SER A 451 -11.13 17.59 -13.52
N PRO A 452 -10.15 17.10 -14.30
CA PRO A 452 -8.73 17.29 -13.98
C PRO A 452 -8.32 18.76 -13.83
N ALA A 453 -8.99 19.68 -14.54
CA ALA A 453 -8.76 21.11 -14.38
C ALA A 453 -9.25 21.62 -13.02
N MET A 454 -10.45 21.22 -12.61
CA MET A 454 -11.00 21.55 -11.30
C MET A 454 -10.16 20.93 -10.17
N PHE A 455 -9.71 19.68 -10.34
CA PHE A 455 -8.81 19.02 -9.38
C PHE A 455 -7.56 19.85 -9.11
N ARG A 456 -6.91 20.39 -10.16
CA ARG A 456 -5.73 21.26 -10.01
C ARG A 456 -6.06 22.59 -9.35
N ILE A 457 -7.23 23.16 -9.61
CA ILE A 457 -7.67 24.41 -8.95
C ILE A 457 -7.90 24.15 -7.46
N MET A 458 -8.50 23.00 -7.10
CA MET A 458 -8.84 22.66 -5.71
C MET A 458 -7.66 22.16 -4.88
N PHE A 459 -6.85 21.26 -5.42
CA PHE A 459 -5.79 20.55 -4.70
C PHE A 459 -4.38 20.92 -5.14
N GLY A 460 -4.27 21.75 -6.18
CA GLY A 460 -3.00 22.32 -6.63
C GLY A 460 -2.28 21.44 -7.65
N ILE A 461 -1.07 21.89 -7.97
CA ILE A 461 -0.12 21.24 -8.88
C ILE A 461 1.17 20.82 -8.13
N HIS A 462 1.13 20.86 -6.80
CA HIS A 462 2.25 20.56 -5.89
C HIS A 462 1.86 19.40 -4.94
N ALA A 463 2.12 19.57 -3.64
CA ALA A 463 1.65 18.65 -2.60
C ALA A 463 0.13 18.69 -2.45
N PHE A 464 -0.47 17.52 -2.23
CA PHE A 464 -1.88 17.37 -1.89
C PHE A 464 -2.13 17.79 -0.44
N ILE A 465 -2.97 18.81 -0.24
CA ILE A 465 -3.40 19.33 1.07
C ILE A 465 -2.20 19.54 2.03
N PRO A 466 -1.24 20.43 1.70
CA PRO A 466 0.00 20.59 2.47
C PRO A 466 -0.24 21.05 3.91
N PHE A 467 -1.41 21.61 4.22
CA PHE A 467 -1.79 22.04 5.57
C PHE A 467 -1.81 20.88 6.58
N MET A 468 -2.01 19.63 6.14
CA MET A 468 -1.90 18.47 7.02
C MET A 468 -0.53 18.38 7.70
N MET A 469 0.54 18.80 7.00
CA MET A 469 1.90 18.81 7.55
C MET A 469 2.12 20.00 8.49
N THR A 470 1.42 21.12 8.26
CA THR A 470 1.41 22.23 9.22
C THR A 470 0.75 21.79 10.52
N MET A 471 -0.39 21.11 10.46
CA MET A 471 -1.07 20.56 11.65
C MET A 471 -0.18 19.57 12.40
N HIS A 472 0.50 18.66 11.70
CA HIS A 472 1.45 17.70 12.27
C HIS A 472 2.54 18.40 13.10
N ARG A 473 3.11 19.49 12.59
CA ARG A 473 4.19 20.22 13.26
C ARG A 473 3.76 21.05 14.48
N ILE A 474 2.54 21.58 14.49
CA ILE A 474 2.11 22.55 15.51
C ILE A 474 1.23 21.95 16.59
N MET A 475 0.51 20.86 16.30
CA MET A 475 -0.43 20.26 17.25
C MET A 475 0.30 19.37 18.24
N HIS A 476 -0.20 19.33 19.49
CA HIS A 476 0.30 18.38 20.46
C HIS A 476 0.10 16.93 19.95
N PRO A 477 1.11 16.03 20.03
CA PRO A 477 1.06 14.71 19.41
C PRO A 477 -0.17 13.87 19.76
N ARG A 478 -0.61 13.88 21.04
CA ARG A 478 -1.85 13.20 21.47
C ARG A 478 -3.11 13.73 20.81
N ILE A 479 -3.21 15.05 20.64
CA ILE A 479 -4.37 15.68 19.99
C ILE A 479 -4.34 15.34 18.49
N TYR A 480 -3.15 15.39 17.89
CA TYR A 480 -2.96 15.02 16.50
C TYR A 480 -3.33 13.56 16.24
N GLY A 481 -2.83 12.63 17.05
CA GLY A 481 -3.13 11.20 16.92
C GLY A 481 -4.60 10.87 17.13
N TRP A 482 -5.23 11.47 18.15
CA TRP A 482 -6.67 11.35 18.37
C TRP A 482 -7.49 11.86 17.18
N LEU A 483 -7.15 13.04 16.64
CA LEU A 483 -7.84 13.62 15.48
C LEU A 483 -7.58 12.78 14.22
N GLY A 484 -6.36 12.30 14.04
CA GLY A 484 -5.95 11.40 12.96
C GLY A 484 -6.83 10.15 12.94
N TYR A 485 -6.98 9.48 14.09
CA TYR A 485 -7.89 8.33 14.22
C TYR A 485 -9.32 8.68 13.83
N LYS A 486 -9.87 9.81 14.29
CA LYS A 486 -11.25 10.22 13.95
C LYS A 486 -11.43 10.46 12.45
N VAL A 487 -10.49 11.15 11.82
CA VAL A 487 -10.53 11.42 10.38
C VAL A 487 -10.41 10.12 9.59
N PHE A 488 -9.48 9.24 9.96
CA PHE A 488 -9.27 7.97 9.28
C PHE A 488 -10.46 7.01 9.46
N SER A 489 -11.01 6.91 10.66
CA SER A 489 -12.21 6.13 10.93
C SER A 489 -13.40 6.63 10.10
N PHE A 490 -13.60 7.95 10.01
CA PHE A 490 -14.63 8.54 9.16
C PHE A 490 -14.41 8.25 7.66
N LEU A 491 -13.18 8.46 7.17
CA LEU A 491 -12.85 8.32 5.75
C LEU A 491 -12.83 6.87 5.28
N PHE A 492 -12.39 5.93 6.11
CA PHE A 492 -12.09 4.58 5.69
C PHE A 492 -12.91 3.49 6.38
N ASN A 493 -13.77 3.86 7.34
CA ASN A 493 -14.52 2.91 8.17
C ASN A 493 -13.62 2.01 9.05
N TRP A 494 -12.38 2.42 9.28
CA TRP A 494 -11.45 1.68 10.13
C TRP A 494 -11.73 1.93 11.61
N THR A 495 -11.57 0.91 12.42
CA THR A 495 -11.77 0.88 13.86
C THR A 495 -10.45 0.59 14.55
N ASP A 496 -10.34 1.00 15.82
CA ASP A 496 -9.21 0.62 16.67
C ASP A 496 -9.55 -0.59 17.53
N ASP A 497 -10.46 -1.47 17.09
CA ASP A 497 -10.96 -2.61 17.90
C ASP A 497 -9.89 -3.65 18.21
N ARG A 498 -8.90 -3.78 17.32
CA ARG A 498 -7.77 -4.70 17.46
C ARG A 498 -6.45 -3.99 17.79
N TRP A 499 -6.46 -2.67 17.91
CA TRP A 499 -5.26 -1.89 18.18
C TRP A 499 -5.11 -1.64 19.67
N GLU A 500 -3.87 -1.49 20.10
CA GLU A 500 -3.56 -1.02 21.44
C GLU A 500 -3.79 0.49 21.54
N ARG A 501 -4.79 0.92 22.34
CA ARG A 501 -5.19 2.33 22.36
C ARG A 501 -4.15 3.23 23.01
N ASP A 502 -3.35 2.69 23.92
CA ASP A 502 -2.25 3.42 24.56
C ASP A 502 -1.16 3.80 23.56
N LEU A 503 -0.97 3.01 22.49
CA LEU A 503 0.04 3.23 21.46
C LEU A 503 -0.54 3.89 20.19
N ARG A 504 -1.86 3.87 20.02
CA ARG A 504 -2.55 4.38 18.82
C ARG A 504 -2.08 5.75 18.37
N ASP A 505 -1.88 6.69 19.29
CA ASP A 505 -1.51 8.05 18.93
C ASP A 505 -0.09 8.13 18.31
N ARG A 506 0.80 7.17 18.59
CA ARG A 506 2.12 6.99 17.93
C ARG A 506 1.97 6.61 16.47
N MET A 507 0.99 5.76 16.14
CA MET A 507 0.74 5.25 14.78
C MET A 507 0.53 6.40 13.78
N PHE A 508 -0.14 7.47 14.23
CA PHE A 508 -0.41 8.66 13.44
C PHE A 508 0.73 9.69 13.45
N GLN A 509 1.85 9.47 14.14
CA GLN A 509 3.01 10.37 13.98
C GLN A 509 3.71 10.17 12.64
N PHE A 510 3.56 8.99 12.03
CA PHE A 510 4.16 8.61 10.76
C PHE A 510 3.19 8.73 9.58
N ALA A 511 2.02 9.36 9.77
CA ALA A 511 1.03 9.61 8.73
C ALA A 511 0.08 10.77 9.10
N PRO A 512 -0.33 11.62 8.13
CA PRO A 512 0.10 11.70 6.74
C PRO A 512 1.54 12.23 6.55
N VAL A 513 2.12 11.94 5.39
CA VAL A 513 3.30 12.62 4.81
C VAL A 513 2.92 13.45 3.58
N TYR A 514 3.82 14.30 3.06
CA TYR A 514 3.57 14.97 1.78
C TYR A 514 3.42 13.96 0.64
N VAL A 515 2.36 14.09 -0.15
CA VAL A 515 2.14 13.32 -1.38
C VAL A 515 1.81 14.26 -2.53
N SER A 516 2.12 13.88 -3.76
CA SER A 516 1.79 14.65 -4.96
C SER A 516 0.28 14.73 -5.20
N ALA A 517 -0.21 15.91 -5.57
CA ALA A 517 -1.57 16.09 -6.09
C ALA A 517 -1.83 15.26 -7.36
N GLU A 518 -0.81 15.02 -8.19
CA GLU A 518 -0.90 14.18 -9.39
C GLU A 518 -1.10 12.71 -9.02
N THR A 519 -0.40 12.22 -8.00
CA THR A 519 -0.62 10.86 -7.45
C THR A 519 -2.03 10.71 -6.90
N MET A 520 -2.51 11.70 -6.15
CA MET A 520 -3.87 11.68 -5.61
C MET A 520 -4.94 11.80 -6.71
N SER A 521 -4.66 12.54 -7.77
CA SER A 521 -5.49 12.58 -8.98
C SER A 521 -5.53 11.22 -9.67
N TRP A 522 -4.43 10.47 -9.70
CA TRP A 522 -4.42 9.10 -10.21
C TRP A 522 -5.25 8.15 -9.33
N TRP A 523 -5.11 8.22 -8.00
CA TRP A 523 -5.89 7.37 -7.09
C TRP A 523 -7.39 7.67 -7.12
N LEU A 524 -7.77 8.94 -7.01
CA LEU A 524 -9.14 9.37 -6.73
C LEU A 524 -9.88 9.94 -7.94
N GLY A 525 -9.15 10.40 -8.94
CA GLY A 525 -9.69 11.12 -10.08
C GLY A 525 -10.33 10.23 -11.13
N ARG A 526 -11.04 10.88 -12.05
CA ARG A 526 -11.86 10.24 -13.09
C ARG A 526 -11.08 9.45 -14.15
N ASN A 527 -9.76 9.64 -14.22
CA ASN A 527 -8.89 9.09 -15.27
C ASN A 527 -7.88 8.05 -14.73
N GLY A 528 -8.01 7.62 -13.48
CA GLY A 528 -7.06 6.70 -12.86
C GLY A 528 -7.75 5.53 -12.16
N PHE A 529 -7.16 5.09 -11.04
CA PHE A 529 -7.60 3.91 -10.31
C PHE A 529 -9.09 3.95 -9.96
N ALA A 530 -9.62 5.08 -9.47
CA ALA A 530 -11.01 5.14 -9.06
C ALA A 530 -12.04 4.90 -10.18
N GLN A 531 -11.66 5.14 -11.43
CA GLN A 531 -12.50 4.86 -12.59
C GLN A 531 -12.39 3.39 -13.02
N HIS A 532 -11.17 2.84 -13.02
CA HIS A 532 -10.91 1.50 -13.50
C HIS A 532 -11.17 0.40 -12.46
N LYS A 533 -11.08 0.74 -11.17
CA LYS A 533 -11.17 -0.16 -10.01
C LYS A 533 -10.13 -1.29 -10.01
N CYS A 534 -9.11 -1.19 -10.84
CA CYS A 534 -8.00 -2.11 -10.96
C CYS A 534 -6.75 -1.35 -11.42
N ILE A 535 -5.59 -1.73 -10.90
CA ILE A 535 -4.31 -1.04 -11.13
C ILE A 535 -3.68 -1.36 -12.50
N LEU A 536 -3.99 -2.53 -13.07
CA LEU A 536 -3.35 -3.07 -14.28
C LEU A 536 -4.35 -3.53 -15.34
N SER A 537 -5.64 -3.24 -15.18
CA SER A 537 -6.65 -3.53 -16.19
C SER A 537 -7.76 -2.50 -16.20
N THR A 538 -8.28 -2.19 -17.38
CA THR A 538 -9.40 -1.25 -17.52
C THR A 538 -10.69 -1.88 -16.98
N LYS A 539 -11.61 -1.05 -16.49
CA LYS A 539 -12.94 -1.48 -16.01
C LYS A 539 -13.67 -2.39 -16.98
N ASP A 540 -13.58 -2.10 -18.28
CA ASP A 540 -14.26 -2.90 -19.31
C ASP A 540 -13.66 -4.30 -19.46
N ILE A 541 -12.32 -4.43 -19.34
CA ILE A 541 -11.65 -5.73 -19.33
C ILE A 541 -12.02 -6.49 -18.07
N VAL A 542 -11.93 -5.86 -16.89
CA VAL A 542 -12.27 -6.52 -15.61
C VAL A 542 -13.71 -7.03 -15.63
N ARG A 543 -14.67 -6.23 -16.09
CA ARG A 543 -16.07 -6.65 -16.23
C ARG A 543 -16.27 -7.77 -17.25
N ALA A 544 -15.54 -7.72 -18.36
CA ALA A 544 -15.58 -8.78 -19.36
C ALA A 544 -15.06 -10.10 -18.79
N GLU A 545 -13.94 -10.07 -18.05
CA GLU A 545 -13.37 -11.22 -17.36
C GLU A 545 -14.33 -11.81 -16.32
N GLU A 546 -14.97 -10.97 -15.50
CA GLU A 546 -15.97 -11.40 -14.52
C GLU A 546 -17.17 -12.08 -15.17
N LYS A 547 -17.66 -11.52 -16.28
CA LYS A 547 -18.80 -12.08 -17.00
C LYS A 547 -18.46 -13.44 -17.62
N VAL A 548 -17.29 -13.57 -18.24
CA VAL A 548 -16.84 -14.84 -18.81
C VAL A 548 -16.66 -15.89 -17.71
N ASP A 549 -16.02 -15.52 -16.58
CA ASP A 549 -15.85 -16.47 -15.48
C ASP A 549 -17.19 -16.91 -14.89
N PHE A 550 -18.15 -15.98 -14.73
CA PHE A 550 -19.50 -16.30 -14.28
C PHE A 550 -20.23 -17.25 -15.25
N GLU A 551 -20.08 -17.06 -16.56
CA GLU A 551 -20.64 -17.96 -17.58
C GLU A 551 -20.01 -19.36 -17.52
N MET A 552 -18.72 -19.46 -17.16
CA MET A 552 -17.99 -20.72 -17.03
C MET A 552 -18.33 -21.49 -15.74
N ASP A 553 -18.49 -20.78 -14.62
CA ASP A 553 -18.74 -21.39 -13.30
C ASP A 553 -20.17 -21.98 -13.17
N GLY A 554 -21.07 -21.72 -14.12
CA GLY A 554 -22.46 -22.16 -14.07
C GLY A 554 -23.29 -21.39 -13.02
N PHE A 555 -24.62 -21.51 -13.08
CA PHE A 555 -25.57 -20.78 -12.22
C PHE A 555 -25.59 -21.28 -10.75
N GLU A 556 -24.44 -21.54 -10.12
CA GLU A 556 -24.36 -21.97 -8.73
C GLU A 556 -23.77 -20.87 -7.84
N GLN A 557 -24.56 -19.83 -7.57
CA GLN A 557 -24.71 -19.21 -6.24
C GLN A 557 -25.62 -17.98 -6.34
N GLY A 558 -26.71 -17.97 -5.59
CA GLY A 558 -27.69 -16.88 -5.54
C GLY A 558 -27.20 -15.69 -4.70
N ASN A 559 -26.32 -14.86 -5.25
CA ASN A 559 -25.83 -13.64 -4.58
C ASN A 559 -26.54 -12.38 -5.09
N LYS A 560 -26.88 -11.43 -4.21
CA LYS A 560 -27.67 -10.22 -4.55
C LYS A 560 -26.95 -9.24 -5.50
N GLU A 561 -25.63 -9.30 -5.63
CA GLU A 561 -24.86 -8.53 -6.62
C GLU A 561 -25.06 -9.03 -8.07
N ILE A 562 -25.53 -10.26 -8.24
CA ILE A 562 -25.71 -10.94 -9.54
C ILE A 562 -26.88 -10.32 -10.32
N THR A 563 -27.86 -9.74 -9.63
CA THR A 563 -28.96 -9.02 -10.27
C THR A 563 -28.50 -7.69 -10.87
N ALA A 564 -27.47 -7.05 -10.30
CA ALA A 564 -26.97 -5.74 -10.74
C ALA A 564 -26.12 -5.81 -12.03
N LEU A 565 -25.34 -6.89 -12.23
CA LEU A 565 -24.60 -7.13 -13.48
C LEU A 565 -25.53 -7.40 -14.67
N ARG A 566 -26.72 -7.97 -14.42
CA ARG A 566 -27.76 -8.22 -15.43
C ARG A 566 -28.59 -6.98 -15.79
N SER A 567 -28.66 -5.98 -14.92
CA SER A 567 -29.57 -4.83 -15.07
C SER A 567 -28.96 -3.57 -15.69
N GLU A 568 -27.64 -3.53 -15.90
CA GLU A 568 -26.96 -2.37 -16.49
C GLU A 568 -26.87 -2.49 -18.03
N PRO A 569 -27.21 -1.44 -18.79
CA PRO A 569 -27.13 -1.48 -20.24
C PRO A 569 -25.68 -1.73 -20.70
N GLU A 570 -25.47 -2.83 -21.41
CA GLU A 570 -24.15 -3.19 -21.94
C GLU A 570 -23.73 -2.21 -23.04
N SER A 571 -22.72 -1.38 -22.74
CA SER A 571 -22.03 -0.57 -23.74
C SER A 571 -21.46 -1.46 -24.86
N ALA A 572 -21.45 -0.95 -26.10
CA ALA A 572 -20.84 -1.65 -27.24
C ALA A 572 -19.38 -2.03 -26.99
N THR A 573 -18.65 -1.23 -26.20
CA THR A 573 -17.26 -1.51 -25.78
C THR A 573 -17.17 -2.75 -24.90
N LEU A 574 -18.10 -2.91 -23.95
CA LEU A 574 -18.14 -4.06 -23.06
C LEU A 574 -18.45 -5.36 -23.82
N LYS A 575 -19.41 -5.33 -24.76
CA LYS A 575 -19.72 -6.49 -25.61
C LYS A 575 -18.51 -6.96 -26.42
N LYS A 576 -17.76 -6.02 -27.01
CA LYS A 576 -16.52 -6.32 -27.73
C LYS A 576 -15.45 -6.92 -26.81
N ALA A 577 -15.31 -6.38 -25.59
CA ALA A 577 -14.35 -6.90 -24.60
C ALA A 577 -14.70 -8.34 -24.16
N VAL A 578 -15.98 -8.62 -23.90
CA VAL A 578 -16.47 -9.97 -23.55
C VAL A 578 -16.16 -10.97 -24.66
N GLU A 579 -16.49 -10.63 -25.91
CA GLU A 579 -16.20 -11.51 -27.05
C GLU A 579 -14.70 -11.75 -27.25
N ALA A 580 -13.89 -10.70 -27.07
CA ALA A 580 -12.44 -10.82 -27.13
C ALA A 580 -11.89 -11.71 -25.99
N CYS A 581 -12.44 -11.63 -24.78
CA CYS A 581 -12.06 -12.49 -23.66
C CYS A 581 -12.43 -13.95 -23.91
N ARG A 582 -13.58 -14.24 -24.53
CA ARG A 582 -13.99 -15.61 -24.89
C ARG A 582 -13.05 -16.27 -25.89
N ARG A 583 -12.58 -15.50 -26.87
CA ARG A 583 -11.72 -16.03 -27.96
C ARG A 583 -10.27 -16.25 -27.51
N LYS A 584 -9.80 -15.50 -26.51
CA LYS A 584 -8.41 -15.55 -26.07
C LYS A 584 -8.19 -16.67 -25.05
N PRO A 585 -7.02 -17.35 -25.09
CA PRO A 585 -6.70 -18.36 -24.08
C PRO A 585 -6.59 -17.75 -22.69
N ARG A 586 -6.78 -18.58 -21.65
CA ARG A 586 -6.48 -18.19 -20.26
C ARG A 586 -5.02 -17.72 -20.18
N GLY A 587 -4.78 -16.62 -19.47
CA GLY A 587 -3.46 -15.96 -19.41
C GLY A 587 -3.16 -14.95 -20.53
N ALA A 588 -4.02 -14.79 -21.56
CA ALA A 588 -3.80 -13.77 -22.59
C ALA A 588 -3.86 -12.32 -22.06
N THR A 589 -4.49 -12.11 -20.90
CA THR A 589 -4.55 -10.83 -20.19
C THR A 589 -3.58 -10.77 -19.01
N ALA A 590 -2.62 -11.71 -18.91
CA ALA A 590 -1.65 -11.77 -17.83
C ALA A 590 -0.86 -10.48 -17.70
N TRP A 591 -0.74 -10.00 -16.47
CA TRP A 591 0.06 -8.82 -16.11
C TRP A 591 1.55 -9.15 -16.05
N TYR A 592 1.87 -10.39 -15.69
CA TYR A 592 3.23 -10.82 -15.40
C TYR A 592 3.80 -11.75 -16.47
N ASN A 593 5.13 -11.85 -16.51
CA ASN A 593 5.89 -12.84 -17.26
C ASN A 593 6.68 -13.73 -16.29
N ASP A 594 7.54 -14.59 -16.82
CA ASP A 594 8.37 -15.57 -16.10
C ASP A 594 9.33 -14.95 -15.07
N GLN A 595 9.70 -13.67 -15.21
CA GLN A 595 10.58 -12.95 -14.29
C GLN A 595 9.92 -12.61 -12.94
N VAL A 596 8.60 -12.78 -12.81
CA VAL A 596 7.89 -12.45 -11.58
C VAL A 596 8.34 -13.37 -10.42
N PRO A 597 8.61 -12.82 -9.21
CA PRO A 597 8.97 -13.62 -8.06
C PRO A 597 7.73 -14.35 -7.50
N PRO A 598 7.93 -15.38 -6.65
CA PRO A 598 6.83 -15.94 -5.88
C PRO A 598 6.12 -14.89 -5.00
N PHE A 599 4.80 -15.01 -4.87
CA PHE A 599 3.95 -14.10 -4.10
C PHE A 599 3.45 -14.77 -2.82
N ALA A 600 3.44 -14.02 -1.72
CA ALA A 600 2.78 -14.35 -0.47
C ALA A 600 1.78 -13.26 -0.13
N LEU A 601 0.52 -13.62 0.17
CA LEU A 601 -0.56 -12.63 0.34
C LEU A 601 -1.27 -12.77 1.70
N TRP A 602 -1.43 -11.64 2.40
CA TRP A 602 -2.27 -11.50 3.59
C TRP A 602 -3.39 -10.52 3.29
N VAL A 603 -4.59 -11.04 3.12
CA VAL A 603 -5.79 -10.29 2.75
C VAL A 603 -6.64 -10.02 3.98
N ALA A 604 -6.85 -8.74 4.27
CA ALA A 604 -7.80 -8.29 5.28
C ALA A 604 -9.25 -8.53 4.78
N GLY A 605 -10.02 -9.32 5.52
CA GLY A 605 -11.34 -9.80 5.10
C GLY A 605 -12.45 -8.76 5.22
N ASN A 606 -12.27 -7.77 6.11
CA ASN A 606 -13.18 -6.65 6.36
C ASN A 606 -12.58 -5.32 5.84
N ASP A 607 -11.76 -5.39 4.79
CA ASP A 607 -11.14 -4.22 4.17
C ASP A 607 -12.09 -3.56 3.16
N ASP A 608 -12.67 -2.42 3.54
CA ASP A 608 -13.52 -1.64 2.65
C ASP A 608 -12.72 -0.90 1.56
N LEU A 609 -11.42 -0.64 1.77
CA LEU A 609 -10.60 0.17 0.87
C LEU A 609 -10.16 -0.63 -0.37
N VAL A 610 -9.72 -1.87 -0.18
CA VAL A 610 -9.21 -2.74 -1.26
C VAL A 610 -9.85 -4.12 -1.24
N ASP A 611 -10.02 -4.71 -2.42
CA ASP A 611 -10.58 -6.05 -2.59
C ASP A 611 -9.48 -7.06 -2.91
N GLY A 612 -8.86 -7.61 -1.86
CA GLY A 612 -7.84 -8.65 -2.01
C GLY A 612 -8.40 -9.99 -2.47
N LYS A 613 -9.67 -10.32 -2.16
CA LYS A 613 -10.32 -11.58 -2.57
C LYS A 613 -10.44 -11.66 -4.09
N LYS A 614 -10.73 -10.54 -4.73
CA LYS A 614 -10.76 -10.45 -6.20
C LYS A 614 -9.40 -10.68 -6.85
N LEU A 615 -8.31 -10.25 -6.20
CA LEU A 615 -6.96 -10.56 -6.66
C LEU A 615 -6.67 -12.06 -6.56
N LEU A 616 -7.04 -12.70 -5.45
CA LEU A 616 -6.88 -14.14 -5.27
C LEU A 616 -7.66 -14.94 -6.32
N ALA A 617 -8.93 -14.56 -6.57
CA ALA A 617 -9.75 -15.18 -7.60
C ALA A 617 -9.11 -15.08 -9.00
N ARG A 618 -8.43 -13.96 -9.31
CA ARG A 618 -7.68 -13.82 -10.57
C ARG A 618 -6.57 -14.87 -10.69
N PHE A 619 -5.82 -15.10 -9.62
CA PHE A 619 -4.74 -16.10 -9.60
C PHE A 619 -5.29 -17.53 -9.67
N GLU A 620 -6.31 -17.86 -8.87
CA GLU A 620 -6.95 -19.18 -8.84
C GLU A 620 -7.53 -19.59 -10.19
N ARG A 621 -8.09 -18.62 -10.94
CA ARG A 621 -8.66 -18.83 -12.27
C ARG A 621 -7.63 -18.95 -13.39
N GLY A 622 -6.34 -18.93 -13.08
CA GLY A 622 -5.26 -19.11 -14.05
C GLY A 622 -5.11 -17.93 -15.03
N ARG A 623 -5.55 -16.73 -14.64
CA ARG A 623 -5.36 -15.52 -15.47
C ARG A 623 -3.93 -14.99 -15.43
N GLU A 624 -3.15 -15.43 -14.44
CA GLU A 624 -1.73 -15.10 -14.26
C GLU A 624 -0.87 -16.38 -14.22
N PRO A 625 -0.59 -17.02 -15.37
CA PRO A 625 0.07 -18.33 -15.42
C PRO A 625 1.49 -18.32 -14.84
N PHE A 626 2.16 -17.16 -14.84
CA PHE A 626 3.52 -17.02 -14.31
C PHE A 626 3.58 -16.76 -12.80
N VAL A 627 2.46 -16.40 -12.16
CA VAL A 627 2.43 -16.08 -10.74
C VAL A 627 2.44 -17.36 -9.91
N ARG A 628 3.48 -17.50 -9.09
CA ARG A 628 3.63 -18.62 -8.15
C ARG A 628 3.23 -18.16 -6.75
N VAL A 629 2.10 -18.62 -6.24
CA VAL A 629 1.63 -18.27 -4.90
C VAL A 629 2.22 -19.24 -3.87
N VAL A 630 3.11 -18.73 -3.02
CA VAL A 630 3.82 -19.51 -1.98
C VAL A 630 3.06 -19.55 -0.65
N HIS A 631 2.22 -18.55 -0.42
CA HIS A 631 1.39 -18.43 0.78
C HIS A 631 0.20 -17.52 0.47
N CYS A 632 -0.95 -17.83 1.05
CA CYS A 632 -2.13 -16.98 0.97
C CYS A 632 -2.98 -17.19 2.22
N LYS A 633 -3.35 -16.10 2.88
CA LYS A 633 -4.24 -16.10 4.03
C LYS A 633 -5.23 -14.95 3.93
N VAL A 634 -6.51 -15.27 4.11
CA VAL A 634 -7.57 -14.26 4.30
C VAL A 634 -7.91 -14.24 5.78
N ILE A 635 -7.81 -13.09 6.43
CA ILE A 635 -8.10 -12.92 7.86
C ILE A 635 -9.46 -12.19 7.95
N PRO A 636 -10.58 -12.91 8.20
CA PRO A 636 -11.92 -12.38 8.02
C PRO A 636 -12.20 -11.08 8.80
N GLU A 637 -11.64 -10.96 9.99
CA GLU A 637 -11.89 -9.88 10.94
C GLU A 637 -10.96 -8.68 10.76
N TYR A 638 -9.90 -8.82 9.95
CA TYR A 638 -8.92 -7.76 9.77
C TYR A 638 -9.46 -6.68 8.83
N GLU A 639 -9.22 -5.45 9.23
CA GLU A 639 -9.34 -4.25 8.41
C GLU A 639 -7.97 -3.89 7.81
N HIS A 640 -7.93 -2.82 7.02
CA HIS A 640 -6.79 -2.46 6.16
C HIS A 640 -5.44 -2.36 6.90
N LEU A 641 -5.43 -1.77 8.09
CA LEU A 641 -4.19 -1.51 8.87
C LEU A 641 -3.87 -2.61 9.88
N ASP A 642 -4.80 -3.54 10.13
CA ASP A 642 -4.63 -4.59 11.15
C ASP A 642 -3.46 -5.51 10.81
N VAL A 643 -3.17 -5.70 9.51
CA VAL A 643 -2.02 -6.49 9.03
C VAL A 643 -0.66 -5.96 9.49
N ILE A 644 -0.59 -4.73 10.02
CA ILE A 644 0.64 -4.14 10.59
C ILE A 644 0.47 -3.63 12.02
N TRP A 645 -0.76 -3.34 12.48
CA TRP A 645 -1.00 -2.66 13.76
C TRP A 645 -1.86 -3.42 14.78
N ALA A 646 -2.49 -4.54 14.39
CA ALA A 646 -3.28 -5.32 15.33
C ALA A 646 -2.41 -5.95 16.42
N MET A 647 -2.94 -6.10 17.63
CA MET A 647 -2.21 -6.71 18.76
C MET A 647 -1.88 -8.19 18.51
N ASP A 648 -2.70 -8.88 17.71
CA ASP A 648 -2.49 -10.26 17.24
C ASP A 648 -1.76 -10.34 15.89
N ALA A 649 -1.22 -9.22 15.36
CA ALA A 649 -0.49 -9.23 14.08
C ALA A 649 0.77 -10.11 14.11
N VAL A 650 1.42 -10.26 15.27
CA VAL A 650 2.57 -11.16 15.43
C VAL A 650 2.18 -12.59 15.09
N ASP A 651 1.08 -13.06 15.67
CA ASP A 651 0.61 -14.44 15.51
C ASP A 651 -0.06 -14.67 14.16
N GLN A 652 -0.84 -13.69 13.68
CA GLN A 652 -1.63 -13.83 12.45
C GLN A 652 -0.85 -13.54 11.17
N VAL A 653 0.21 -12.74 11.24
CA VAL A 653 0.92 -12.23 10.05
C VAL A 653 2.43 -12.37 10.19
N PHE A 654 3.05 -11.85 11.26
CA PHE A 654 4.51 -11.67 11.27
C PHE A 654 5.27 -12.98 11.41
N SER A 655 4.75 -13.93 12.18
CA SER A 655 5.24 -15.31 12.27
C SER A 655 5.30 -15.96 10.89
N GLU A 656 4.22 -15.88 10.12
CA GLU A 656 4.11 -16.44 8.78
C GLU A 656 4.99 -15.69 7.78
N VAL A 657 5.08 -14.36 7.85
CA VAL A 657 6.00 -13.56 7.02
C VAL A 657 7.45 -14.00 7.28
N LYS A 658 7.85 -14.15 8.54
CA LYS A 658 9.17 -14.64 8.95
C LYS A 658 9.44 -16.02 8.34
N GLU A 659 8.52 -16.96 8.44
CA GLU A 659 8.67 -18.30 7.86
C GLU A 659 8.73 -18.27 6.34
N VAL A 660 7.88 -17.48 5.69
CA VAL A 660 7.84 -17.31 4.24
C VAL A 660 9.16 -16.74 3.71
N LEU A 661 9.72 -15.73 4.36
CA LEU A 661 11.01 -15.16 3.97
C LEU A 661 12.13 -16.20 4.04
N TRP A 662 12.11 -17.07 5.06
CA TRP A 662 13.14 -18.11 5.19
C TRP A 662 12.96 -19.26 4.20
N LYS A 663 11.72 -19.75 4.02
CA LYS A 663 11.46 -20.88 3.12
C LYS A 663 11.76 -20.56 1.65
N THR A 664 11.71 -19.29 1.25
CA THR A 664 12.06 -18.83 -0.10
C THR A 664 13.46 -18.24 -0.22
N CYS A 665 14.25 -18.21 0.86
CA CYS A 665 15.63 -17.73 0.81
C CYS A 665 16.45 -18.64 -0.12
N ASN A 666 17.10 -18.07 -1.13
CA ASN A 666 17.86 -18.82 -2.13
C ASN A 666 19.30 -19.14 -1.70
N VAL A 667 19.72 -18.68 -0.53
CA VAL A 667 21.10 -18.77 -0.01
C VAL A 667 21.11 -19.16 1.47
N ARG A 668 20.26 -20.14 1.85
CA ARG A 668 20.09 -20.61 3.23
C ARG A 668 21.36 -21.19 3.85
N ASP A 669 22.22 -21.78 3.03
CA ASP A 669 23.53 -22.32 3.41
C ASP A 669 24.51 -21.21 3.84
N LYS A 670 24.39 -20.02 3.26
CA LYS A 670 25.26 -18.86 3.53
C LYS A 670 24.73 -17.94 4.63
N CYS A 671 23.44 -17.99 4.94
CA CYS A 671 22.81 -17.11 5.93
C CYS A 671 22.78 -17.70 7.34
N ARG A 672 22.70 -16.82 8.35
CA ARG A 672 22.26 -17.20 9.69
C ARG A 672 20.80 -17.63 9.64
N VAL A 673 20.48 -18.76 10.29
CA VAL A 673 19.10 -19.21 10.43
C VAL A 673 18.34 -18.27 11.38
N PRO A 674 17.21 -17.69 10.96
CA PRO A 674 16.37 -16.88 11.84
C PRO A 674 15.81 -17.73 12.99
N LYS A 675 15.66 -17.12 14.17
CA LYS A 675 15.14 -17.77 15.38
C LYS A 675 13.74 -18.34 15.13
N GLY A 676 13.56 -19.62 15.43
CA GLY A 676 12.31 -20.33 15.23
C GLY A 676 12.04 -20.72 13.77
N CYS A 677 13.05 -20.69 12.91
CA CYS A 677 12.97 -21.14 11.51
C CYS A 677 13.88 -22.37 11.23
N GLU A 678 14.33 -23.07 12.29
CA GLU A 678 15.28 -24.18 12.19
C GLU A 678 14.70 -25.39 11.44
N ASN A 679 13.39 -25.61 11.55
CA ASN A 679 12.68 -26.76 10.97
C ASN A 679 11.86 -26.40 9.71
N ILE A 680 12.01 -25.18 9.18
CA ILE A 680 11.22 -24.74 8.02
C ILE A 680 11.86 -25.29 6.74
N GLU A 681 11.11 -26.07 5.98
CA GLU A 681 11.60 -26.65 4.72
C GLU A 681 11.74 -25.61 3.61
N GLU A 682 12.62 -25.87 2.65
CA GLU A 682 12.78 -25.03 1.47
C GLU A 682 11.57 -25.18 0.55
N TRP A 683 11.05 -24.08 0.04
CA TRP A 683 9.93 -24.13 -0.89
C TRP A 683 10.40 -24.53 -2.28
N THR A 684 9.93 -25.67 -2.76
CA THR A 684 10.10 -26.12 -4.14
C THR A 684 8.81 -25.90 -4.92
N TRP A 685 8.90 -25.28 -6.09
CA TRP A 685 7.76 -25.15 -6.98
C TRP A 685 7.57 -26.43 -7.80
N SER A 686 6.38 -27.01 -7.74
CA SER A 686 5.93 -28.06 -8.65
C SER A 686 4.90 -27.46 -9.61
N PRO A 687 5.10 -27.52 -10.94
CA PRO A 687 4.05 -27.19 -11.90
C PRO A 687 2.81 -28.04 -11.61
N ARG A 688 1.61 -27.45 -11.66
CA ARG A 688 0.37 -28.23 -11.56
C ARG A 688 0.34 -29.22 -12.74
N SER A 689 0.15 -30.51 -12.43
CA SER A 689 -0.07 -31.56 -13.43
C SER A 689 -1.34 -31.24 -14.22
N GLY A 690 -1.19 -30.64 -15.40
CA GLY A 690 -2.28 -30.14 -16.23
C GLY A 690 -1.85 -29.23 -17.38
N ASP A 691 -0.61 -28.72 -17.36
CA ASP A 691 -0.04 -27.87 -18.43
C ASP A 691 0.88 -28.64 -19.41
N GLU A 692 0.98 -29.97 -19.30
CA GLU A 692 1.55 -30.83 -20.33
C GLU A 692 0.44 -31.53 -21.10
N ASP A 693 -0.07 -30.89 -22.16
CA ASP A 693 -0.68 -31.62 -23.28
C ASP A 693 -0.50 -30.78 -24.56
N GLY A 694 0.48 -31.17 -25.35
CA GLY A 694 0.84 -30.51 -26.61
C GLY A 694 1.97 -31.18 -27.39
N SER A 695 2.57 -32.27 -26.90
CA SER A 695 3.48 -33.10 -27.68
C SER A 695 3.13 -34.57 -27.51
N GLN A 696 2.11 -35.03 -28.26
CA GLN A 696 1.99 -36.45 -28.57
C GLN A 696 3.23 -36.83 -29.37
N SER A 697 4.21 -37.43 -28.69
CA SER A 697 5.26 -38.19 -29.33
C SER A 697 4.61 -39.46 -29.88
N SER A 698 4.47 -39.51 -31.19
CA SER A 698 4.11 -40.71 -31.92
C SER A 698 5.23 -41.74 -31.78
N SER A 699 5.13 -42.61 -30.78
CA SER A 699 5.95 -43.82 -30.73
C SER A 699 5.31 -44.88 -31.62
N SER A 700 5.89 -45.04 -32.81
CA SER A 700 5.69 -46.17 -33.71
C SER A 700 6.08 -47.48 -33.02
N SER A 701 5.14 -48.41 -32.85
CA SER A 701 5.45 -49.83 -32.64
C SER A 701 5.20 -50.59 -33.94
N SER A 702 6.27 -50.84 -34.68
CA SER A 702 6.39 -51.97 -35.62
C SER A 702 6.34 -53.28 -34.83
N GLY A 703 5.54 -54.23 -35.29
CA GLY A 703 5.14 -55.41 -34.53
C GLY A 703 6.14 -56.56 -34.46
N HIS A 704 5.72 -57.61 -33.74
CA HIS A 704 5.81 -59.01 -34.16
C HIS A 704 5.00 -59.89 -33.18
N ASP A 705 4.35 -60.89 -33.77
CA ASP A 705 3.65 -62.08 -33.24
C ASP A 705 2.22 -61.94 -32.67
#